data_AF-A0A1E3RA56-F1
#
_entry.id   AF-A0A1E3RA56-F1
#
_cell.length_a   1.000
_cell.length_b   1.000
_cell.length_c   1.000
_cell.angle_alpha   90.00
_cell.angle_beta   90.00
_cell.angle_gamma   90.00
#
_symmetry.space_group_name_H-M   'P 1'
#
loop_
_entity.id
_entity.type
_entity.pdbx_description
1 polymer ?
#
loop_
_entity_poly.entity_id
_entity_poly.type
_entity_poly.pdbx_seq_one_letter_code
_entity_poly.pdbx_strand_id
1 'polypeptide(L)'
;MEFVRGTRLPVPPMASGDLAVEAPPQAPKAVPVNPVARLMPLAMLVAAVGMMAFYFTSGAGSARNPMFLFFPVMMLVSVLGSVAYGARGANHCAELNRDRQSYLRYLDALDVATSQVAHDQHRALWWSHPDPDALWTLVGGPRMWERRPGDADFGRVRVGTGHQPLCTALVPPTLGAAEEHDPLTVAAMRRLIRQRSTITDVPVVVALREHSVLSVEGDVSAARALMRAMVCQLAVSHGPDHLAIAAAVSPETCDEWDWLKWLPHHQHRREVDAVGPLRLVYGSLSEAVDAAPDWTLVIADGGAITGFDPTRCDGRITVVDVGATLAAAANGLRVDIDALAYPDALTCTQALTCARRLAPYRLGVPSDGAHQSNPGRGWLDLMGIDDPTRMDIDRQWASSGGRVIEAVPIGVAQDGAPVRLDINEAAQNGMGPHGLCVGATGSGKSEFLRSLVLGMVAAHPPEALNLVLIDFKGGATFLGLDRLRHVAAIITNLADEAHLVTRMSDALVGEMHRRQELLRSAGGFANVADYDRARAQGRPLGSLPVLFIVVDEFSELLSHHPDFAELFVAIGRLGRSLGMHLLLASQRLDEGRLRGLETHLSYRICLKTFSAGESRAVLGVPDAYHLPSSPGAAYLKTAAGDLTRFQTAFVSGVVDTAAVAPRSVSPRRFTAAPVSAPEATAADVARRRRRTVLDTVVDRLAGHGTPAHQVWLPPLTTSPTLDMLVTGDLRGLRVPIGLVDRPFEQRHDVLTVELSGAAGNVAIVGAPRSGKSTALRTMMLALAEANDPAEVGFYCLDFGGGGLSSLRDLPHVGAVAGRRDLDLCRRTVAVMQSVIRAREERFRRLGIDSVVDYRARRAACDPGVREDPFGDVFLVVDGWATLRQEFDALEAPITALAAQGLSYGVHVVLTASRWAELRPALKDQIATRIELRLGEPAESEMDRKRARQLGAAGPGRGITGDGREMLIALPRWDGHATPSGLGEAVAARVARLRDRYGGRCAPPVELLPSRIELSDLVARTRPSAAHLLIGMGERELQPVTVDFAAQPHLLVLGEAESGKTALLRLLCHQIVCGASSEEAQVEIIDFRRALLGVVESEHLAGYAASPAALTSRVPSLLSRLEARMPGANVTQQQLRSRSWWSGPQIYVVVDDYDLVVTSTGNPLTPLADLLPHAKDLGLHLIVARRSSGAARAMFDPLLTRLREPGCTGLMLSADPEEGVLLGAVRPTSLPPGRGTLITRGDARQLVQVAWVDPP
;
A
#
# COMPACT_ATOMS: atom_id res chain seq x y z
N MET A 1 -0.83 -16.27 39.81
CA MET A 1 -0.03 -15.44 40.73
C MET A 1 1.37 -15.37 40.17
N GLU A 2 1.87 -14.17 39.87
CA GLU A 2 3.29 -14.01 39.54
C GLU A 2 4.11 -14.16 40.81
N PHE A 3 5.12 -15.02 40.75
CA PHE A 3 6.05 -15.24 41.83
C PHE A 3 7.41 -14.66 41.42
N VAL A 4 7.83 -13.63 42.15
CA VAL A 4 9.16 -13.05 42.01
C VAL A 4 10.06 -13.72 43.03
N ARG A 5 11.15 -14.33 42.56
CA ARG A 5 12.10 -15.01 43.43
C ARG A 5 12.84 -14.00 44.31
N GLY A 6 12.82 -14.22 45.62
CA GLY A 6 13.67 -13.49 46.56
C GLY A 6 15.14 -13.91 46.46
N THR A 7 16.00 -13.24 47.24
CA THR A 7 17.36 -13.70 47.47
C THR A 7 17.34 -15.02 48.25
N ARG A 8 18.18 -15.99 47.85
CA ARG A 8 18.26 -17.30 48.48
C ARG A 8 18.63 -17.16 49.96
N LEU A 9 17.88 -17.79 50.85
CA LEU A 9 18.17 -17.78 52.28
C LEU A 9 19.46 -18.56 52.57
N PRO A 10 20.33 -18.07 53.48
CA PRO A 10 21.58 -18.75 53.80
C PRO A 10 21.29 -20.12 54.44
N VAL A 11 22.05 -21.12 54.01
CA VAL A 11 22.05 -22.45 54.64
C VAL A 11 22.67 -22.33 56.04
N PRO A 12 22.17 -23.03 57.06
CA PRO A 12 22.81 -23.11 58.37
C PRO A 12 24.31 -23.43 58.23
N PRO A 13 25.19 -22.74 58.96
CA PRO A 13 26.63 -22.95 58.83
C PRO A 13 27.00 -24.38 59.22
N MET A 14 27.88 -24.99 58.43
CA MET A 14 28.48 -26.29 58.70
C MET A 14 29.98 -26.10 58.87
N ALA A 15 30.57 -26.68 59.92
CA ALA A 15 32.01 -26.65 60.11
C ALA A 15 32.71 -27.51 59.05
N SER A 16 33.79 -27.02 58.48
CA SER A 16 34.60 -27.72 57.48
C SER A 16 36.06 -27.73 57.90
N GLY A 17 36.69 -28.91 57.94
CA GLY A 17 38.10 -29.09 58.29
C GLY A 17 38.36 -30.44 58.95
N ASP A 18 39.60 -30.92 58.94
CA ASP A 18 39.99 -32.17 59.59
C ASP A 18 40.34 -31.92 61.06
N LEU A 19 39.89 -32.80 61.95
CA LEU A 19 40.18 -32.72 63.37
C LEU A 19 41.18 -33.83 63.73
N ALA A 20 42.44 -33.44 63.90
CA ALA A 20 43.51 -34.37 64.31
C ALA A 20 43.31 -34.78 65.77
N VAL A 21 43.15 -36.07 66.01
CA VAL A 21 43.02 -36.63 67.37
C VAL A 21 44.42 -36.80 67.97
N GLU A 22 44.65 -36.25 69.16
CA GLU A 22 45.95 -36.35 69.84
C GLU A 22 46.28 -37.81 70.18
N ALA A 23 47.57 -38.17 70.07
CA ALA A 23 48.03 -39.50 70.44
C ALA A 23 47.78 -39.75 71.94
N PRO A 24 47.29 -40.95 72.31
CA PRO A 24 47.11 -41.33 73.71
C PRO A 24 48.46 -41.26 74.45
N PRO A 25 48.45 -41.08 75.78
CA PRO A 25 49.68 -41.04 76.56
C PRO A 25 50.47 -42.35 76.42
N GLN A 26 51.80 -42.25 76.29
CA GLN A 26 52.69 -43.39 76.19
C GLN A 26 52.69 -44.19 77.49
N ALA A 27 52.62 -45.52 77.38
CA ALA A 27 52.88 -46.42 78.49
C ALA A 27 54.37 -46.33 78.85
N PRO A 28 54.72 -46.11 80.13
CA PRO A 28 56.11 -46.01 80.53
C PRO A 28 56.85 -47.32 80.22
N LYS A 29 57.99 -47.23 79.53
CA LYS A 29 58.89 -48.36 79.30
C LYS A 29 59.30 -48.94 80.65
N ALA A 30 58.94 -50.20 80.92
CA ALA A 30 59.40 -50.91 82.09
C ALA A 30 60.93 -51.01 82.05
N VAL A 31 61.63 -50.20 82.83
CA VAL A 31 63.08 -50.37 83.03
C VAL A 31 63.26 -51.76 83.67
N PRO A 32 63.99 -52.70 83.05
CA PRO A 32 64.18 -54.02 83.62
C PRO A 32 64.98 -53.87 84.91
N VAL A 33 64.28 -54.02 86.05
CA VAL A 33 64.92 -54.05 87.36
C VAL A 33 65.58 -55.43 87.47
N ASN A 34 66.92 -55.45 87.43
CA ASN A 34 67.71 -56.67 87.55
C ASN A 34 67.28 -57.46 88.81
N PRO A 35 66.86 -58.74 88.73
CA PRO A 35 66.31 -59.49 89.87
C PRO A 35 67.27 -59.58 91.07
N VAL A 36 68.57 -59.46 90.83
CA VAL A 36 69.61 -59.42 91.87
C VAL A 36 69.50 -58.17 92.76
N ALA A 37 69.00 -57.03 92.25
CA ALA A 37 68.86 -55.80 93.01
C ALA A 37 67.69 -55.81 94.02
N ARG A 38 66.70 -56.71 93.85
CA ARG A 38 65.59 -56.90 94.82
C ARG A 38 65.94 -57.81 96.00
N LEU A 39 67.03 -58.57 95.91
CA LEU A 39 67.46 -59.55 96.93
C LEU A 39 68.56 -59.01 97.87
N MET A 40 69.28 -57.95 97.47
CA MET A 40 70.31 -57.29 98.27
C MET A 40 69.84 -56.79 99.66
N PRO A 41 68.65 -56.18 99.83
CA PRO A 41 68.17 -55.75 101.14
C PRO A 41 67.82 -56.93 102.07
N LEU A 42 67.31 -58.03 101.50
CA LEU A 42 66.98 -59.24 102.26
C LEU A 42 68.25 -60.00 102.68
N ALA A 43 69.26 -60.08 101.82
CA ALA A 43 70.57 -60.63 102.15
C ALA A 43 71.30 -59.81 103.23
N MET A 44 71.21 -58.47 103.17
CA MET A 44 71.75 -57.59 104.22
C MET A 44 70.97 -57.72 105.54
N LEU A 45 69.64 -57.88 105.50
CA LEU A 45 68.82 -58.12 106.70
C LEU A 45 69.15 -59.46 107.35
N VAL A 46 69.33 -60.53 106.56
CA VAL A 46 69.76 -61.85 107.05
C VAL A 46 71.19 -61.79 107.61
N ALA A 47 72.10 -61.04 106.99
CA ALA A 47 73.46 -60.82 107.52
C ALA A 47 73.46 -60.00 108.82
N ALA A 48 72.59 -58.99 108.95
CA ALA A 48 72.43 -58.21 110.18
C ALA A 48 71.80 -59.02 111.32
N VAL A 49 70.77 -59.81 111.03
CA VAL A 49 70.14 -60.73 111.99
C VAL A 49 71.12 -61.85 112.37
N GLY A 50 71.91 -62.35 111.43
CA GLY A 50 72.97 -63.34 111.67
C GLY A 50 74.10 -62.83 112.55
N MET A 51 74.56 -61.59 112.34
CA MET A 51 75.55 -60.94 113.24
C MET A 51 74.97 -60.62 114.62
N MET A 52 73.70 -60.20 114.71
CA MET A 52 73.02 -59.94 115.98
C MET A 52 72.81 -61.25 116.77
N ALA A 53 72.40 -62.33 116.10
CA ALA A 53 72.29 -63.66 116.71
C ALA A 53 73.67 -64.17 117.17
N PHE A 54 74.71 -64.06 116.34
CA PHE A 54 76.08 -64.42 116.72
C PHE A 54 76.59 -63.63 117.95
N TYR A 55 76.23 -62.35 118.06
CA TYR A 55 76.54 -61.51 119.23
C TYR A 55 75.80 -61.95 120.50
N PHE A 56 74.56 -62.45 120.39
CA PHE A 56 73.74 -62.87 121.54
C PHE A 56 73.88 -64.37 121.90
N THR A 57 74.36 -65.24 121.01
CA THR A 57 74.52 -66.69 121.27
C THR A 57 75.93 -67.10 121.65
N SER A 58 76.94 -66.25 121.47
CA SER A 58 78.32 -66.54 121.87
C SER A 58 78.57 -66.11 123.33
N GLY A 59 78.45 -67.06 124.24
CA GLY A 59 78.76 -66.91 125.66
C GLY A 59 80.27 -66.86 125.95
N ALA A 60 80.97 -65.83 125.44
CA ALA A 60 82.31 -65.48 125.86
C ALA A 60 82.31 -64.04 126.40
N GLY A 61 82.56 -63.91 127.70
CA GLY A 61 82.58 -62.63 128.41
C GLY A 61 83.82 -61.77 128.07
N SER A 62 83.59 -60.45 128.05
CA SER A 62 84.59 -59.35 127.98
C SER A 62 85.16 -59.06 126.58
N ALA A 63 85.05 -57.89 125.96
CA ALA A 63 84.46 -56.59 126.28
C ALA A 63 84.13 -55.91 124.93
N ARG A 64 82.86 -55.60 124.61
CA ARG A 64 82.19 -54.31 124.88
C ARG A 64 82.98 -53.06 124.44
N ASN A 65 83.20 -52.93 123.12
CA ASN A 65 83.43 -51.63 122.49
C ASN A 65 82.09 -51.12 121.91
N PRO A 66 81.53 -50.00 122.39
CA PRO A 66 80.24 -49.47 121.94
C PRO A 66 80.22 -49.08 120.45
N MET A 67 81.38 -48.98 119.77
CA MET A 67 81.43 -48.72 118.33
C MET A 67 80.85 -49.85 117.45
N PHE A 68 80.89 -51.12 117.87
CA PHE A 68 80.36 -52.23 117.06
C PHE A 68 78.82 -52.29 117.03
N LEU A 69 78.13 -51.59 117.95
CA LEU A 69 76.67 -51.52 117.98
C LEU A 69 76.09 -50.47 117.00
N PHE A 70 76.91 -49.54 116.52
CA PHE A 70 76.48 -48.50 115.57
C PHE A 70 76.38 -49.00 114.12
N PHE A 71 77.14 -50.04 113.74
CA PHE A 71 77.16 -50.57 112.37
C PHE A 71 75.81 -51.13 111.91
N PRO A 72 75.08 -51.94 112.70
CA PRO A 72 73.74 -52.40 112.34
C PRO A 72 72.72 -51.26 112.25
N VAL A 73 72.84 -50.25 113.13
CA VAL A 73 71.91 -49.11 113.17
C VAL A 73 72.10 -48.18 111.97
N MET A 74 73.34 -47.90 111.55
CA MET A 74 73.60 -47.12 110.34
C MET A 74 73.16 -47.86 109.07
N MET A 75 73.31 -49.17 109.04
CA MET A 75 72.81 -50.02 107.95
C MET A 75 71.27 -50.02 107.90
N LEU A 76 70.60 -50.02 109.06
CA LEU A 76 69.14 -49.90 109.16
C LEU A 76 68.65 -48.54 108.66
N VAL A 77 69.36 -47.45 108.95
CA VAL A 77 69.06 -46.09 108.45
C VAL A 77 69.28 -46.00 106.93
N SER A 78 70.26 -46.72 106.36
CA SER A 78 70.48 -46.80 104.91
C SER A 78 69.40 -47.65 104.19
N VAL A 79 68.87 -48.69 104.84
CA VAL A 79 67.70 -49.44 104.36
C VAL A 79 66.43 -48.59 104.42
N LEU A 80 66.24 -47.80 105.49
CA LEU A 80 65.15 -46.82 105.58
C LEU A 80 65.26 -45.72 104.50
N GLY A 81 66.48 -45.27 104.19
CA GLY A 81 66.74 -44.31 103.10
C GLY A 81 66.48 -44.87 101.69
N SER A 82 66.68 -46.17 101.48
CA SER A 82 66.39 -46.83 100.19
C SER A 82 64.91 -47.18 100.01
N VAL A 83 64.16 -47.43 101.09
CA VAL A 83 62.68 -47.52 101.04
C VAL A 83 62.04 -46.16 100.72
N ALA A 84 62.62 -45.06 101.22
CA ALA A 84 62.18 -43.70 100.85
C ALA A 84 62.46 -43.36 99.37
N TYR A 85 63.51 -43.91 98.77
CA TYR A 85 63.78 -43.79 97.33
C TYR A 85 62.88 -44.72 96.47
N GLY A 86 62.41 -45.84 97.04
CA GLY A 86 61.44 -46.75 96.42
C GLY A 86 60.00 -46.21 96.35
N ALA A 87 59.67 -45.19 97.13
CA ALA A 87 58.35 -44.53 97.11
C ALA A 87 58.10 -43.63 95.87
N ARG A 88 59.09 -43.47 94.98
CA ARG A 88 58.88 -42.84 93.65
C ARG A 88 58.01 -43.68 92.69
N GLY A 89 57.72 -44.95 93.02
CA GLY A 89 56.75 -45.77 92.28
C GLY A 89 55.28 -45.37 92.48
N ALA A 90 54.93 -44.73 93.60
CA ALA A 90 53.56 -44.29 93.88
C ALA A 90 53.16 -43.01 93.10
N ASN A 91 54.13 -42.12 92.82
CA ASN A 91 53.92 -40.96 91.95
C ASN A 91 53.67 -41.38 90.49
N HIS A 92 54.18 -42.53 90.06
CA HIS A 92 54.04 -43.00 88.67
C HIS A 92 52.64 -43.53 88.34
N CYS A 93 51.99 -44.24 89.27
CA CYS A 93 50.58 -44.62 89.12
C CYS A 93 49.63 -43.41 89.21
N ALA A 94 49.96 -42.42 90.05
CA ALA A 94 49.17 -41.19 90.19
C ALA A 94 49.32 -40.28 88.95
N GLU A 95 50.51 -40.22 88.35
CA GLU A 95 50.79 -39.50 87.10
C GLU A 95 50.12 -40.18 85.90
N LEU A 96 50.22 -41.50 85.76
CA LEU A 96 49.46 -42.27 84.75
C LEU A 96 47.93 -42.11 84.90
N ASN A 97 47.40 -42.13 86.13
CA ASN A 97 45.96 -41.91 86.35
C ASN A 97 45.55 -40.46 86.06
N ARG A 98 46.43 -39.48 86.31
CA ARG A 98 46.20 -38.08 85.95
C ARG A 98 46.21 -37.90 84.43
N ASP A 99 47.17 -38.49 83.72
CA ASP A 99 47.27 -38.45 82.27
C ASP A 99 46.09 -39.17 81.60
N ARG A 100 45.67 -40.33 82.13
CA ARG A 100 44.42 -41.00 81.74
C ARG A 100 43.21 -40.10 81.94
N GLN A 101 43.04 -39.49 83.12
CA GLN A 101 41.90 -38.61 83.39
C GLN A 101 41.92 -37.35 82.52
N SER A 102 43.08 -36.79 82.21
CA SER A 102 43.22 -35.63 81.32
C SER A 102 42.90 -36.01 79.88
N TYR A 103 43.39 -37.15 79.40
CA TYR A 103 43.10 -37.64 78.04
C TYR A 103 41.63 -38.06 77.87
N LEU A 104 41.02 -38.71 78.88
CA LEU A 104 39.59 -39.01 78.85
C LEU A 104 38.75 -37.72 78.86
N ARG A 105 39.13 -36.69 79.64
CA ARG A 105 38.47 -35.36 79.58
C ARG A 105 38.64 -34.68 78.22
N TYR A 106 39.80 -34.83 77.58
CA TYR A 106 40.02 -34.39 76.20
C TYR A 106 39.09 -35.13 75.24
N LEU A 107 38.98 -36.46 75.35
CA LEU A 107 38.06 -37.26 74.53
C LEU A 107 36.58 -36.88 74.79
N ASP A 108 36.19 -36.55 76.03
CA ASP A 108 34.84 -36.06 76.35
C ASP A 108 34.59 -34.68 75.70
N ALA A 109 35.55 -33.76 75.77
CA ALA A 109 35.44 -32.46 75.10
C ALA A 109 35.39 -32.61 73.57
N LEU A 110 36.14 -33.58 73.03
CA LEU A 110 36.12 -33.95 71.62
C LEU A 110 34.79 -34.59 71.22
N ASP A 111 34.19 -35.42 72.07
CA ASP A 111 32.85 -36.01 71.88
C ASP A 111 31.76 -34.93 71.83
N VAL A 112 31.83 -33.93 72.72
CA VAL A 112 30.91 -32.79 72.72
C VAL A 112 31.08 -31.94 71.45
N ALA A 113 32.33 -31.64 71.06
CA ALA A 113 32.60 -30.87 69.85
C ALA A 113 32.14 -31.60 68.57
N THR A 114 32.43 -32.90 68.45
CA THR A 114 32.00 -33.73 67.31
C THR A 114 30.49 -33.94 67.29
N SER A 115 29.83 -34.02 68.45
CA SER A 115 28.37 -34.04 68.55
C SER A 115 27.75 -32.74 68.04
N GLN A 116 28.36 -31.59 68.36
CA GLN A 116 27.91 -30.29 67.88
C GLN A 116 28.08 -30.19 66.36
N VAL A 117 29.22 -30.61 65.82
CA VAL A 117 29.46 -30.68 64.35
C VAL A 117 28.44 -31.60 63.68
N ALA A 118 28.16 -32.77 64.26
CA ALA A 118 27.14 -33.70 63.76
C ALA A 118 25.75 -33.05 63.78
N HIS A 119 25.39 -32.33 64.84
CA HIS A 119 24.11 -31.63 64.93
C HIS A 119 23.99 -30.51 63.88
N ASP A 120 25.06 -29.74 63.67
CA ASP A 120 25.08 -28.66 62.67
C ASP A 120 25.04 -29.22 61.24
N GLN A 121 25.77 -30.30 60.95
CA GLN A 121 25.68 -31.05 59.68
C GLN A 121 24.26 -31.59 59.47
N HIS A 122 23.65 -32.21 60.48
CA HIS A 122 22.28 -32.69 60.41
C HIS A 122 21.30 -31.56 60.08
N ARG A 123 21.38 -30.42 60.79
CA ARG A 123 20.53 -29.25 60.54
C ARG A 123 20.74 -28.68 59.13
N ALA A 124 21.98 -28.57 58.66
CA ALA A 124 22.29 -28.05 57.33
C ALA A 124 21.77 -28.98 56.21
N LEU A 125 21.91 -30.29 56.38
CA LEU A 125 21.42 -31.29 55.43
C LEU A 125 19.89 -31.33 55.38
N TRP A 126 19.21 -31.36 56.54
CA TRP A 126 17.74 -31.31 56.60
C TRP A 126 17.16 -29.97 56.18
N TRP A 127 17.90 -28.87 56.34
CA TRP A 127 17.52 -27.59 55.76
C TRP A 127 17.56 -27.65 54.24
N SER A 128 18.67 -28.12 53.67
CA SER A 128 18.88 -28.16 52.22
C SER A 128 18.00 -29.19 51.53
N HIS A 129 17.78 -30.34 52.17
CA HIS A 129 17.01 -31.48 51.70
C HIS A 129 15.92 -31.87 52.73
N PRO A 130 14.85 -31.05 52.82
CA PRO A 130 13.77 -31.28 53.77
C PRO A 130 13.01 -32.57 53.46
N ASP A 131 12.23 -33.03 54.44
CA ASP A 131 11.34 -34.17 54.24
C ASP A 131 10.37 -33.93 53.07
N PRO A 132 10.18 -34.91 52.16
CA PRO A 132 9.17 -34.82 51.11
C PRO A 132 7.77 -34.47 51.62
N ASP A 133 7.40 -34.95 52.81
CA ASP A 133 6.09 -34.66 53.42
C ASP A 133 5.93 -33.20 53.85
N ALA A 134 7.02 -32.44 53.98
CA ALA A 134 7.00 -31.03 54.33
C ALA A 134 6.97 -30.09 53.10
N LEU A 135 7.20 -30.59 51.89
CA LEU A 135 7.40 -29.77 50.68
C LEU A 135 6.23 -28.82 50.37
N TRP A 136 4.99 -29.29 50.57
CA TRP A 136 3.79 -28.51 50.31
C TRP A 136 3.65 -27.26 51.20
N THR A 137 4.41 -27.19 52.31
CA THR A 137 4.48 -26.01 53.20
C THR A 137 5.45 -24.94 52.70
N LEU A 138 6.43 -25.32 51.86
CA LEU A 138 7.41 -24.41 51.29
C LEU A 138 6.89 -23.67 50.06
N VAL A 139 5.86 -24.22 49.41
CA VAL A 139 5.21 -23.65 48.23
C VAL A 139 4.58 -22.29 48.55
N GLY A 140 4.93 -21.27 47.77
CA GLY A 140 4.53 -19.87 47.99
C GLY A 140 5.39 -19.11 48.99
N GLY A 141 6.28 -19.79 49.71
CA GLY A 141 7.24 -19.18 50.63
C GLY A 141 8.56 -18.75 49.95
N PRO A 142 9.49 -18.14 50.70
CA PRO A 142 10.76 -17.63 50.17
C PRO A 142 11.71 -18.72 49.66
N ARG A 143 11.48 -19.98 50.05
CA ARG A 143 12.28 -21.15 49.66
C ARG A 143 11.76 -21.87 48.40
N MET A 144 10.64 -21.42 47.84
CA MET A 144 10.13 -21.93 46.57
C MET A 144 11.02 -21.41 45.42
N TRP A 145 11.49 -22.33 44.58
CA TRP A 145 12.35 -22.07 43.44
C TRP A 145 13.66 -21.33 43.79
N GLU A 146 14.22 -21.64 44.96
CA GLU A 146 15.41 -20.97 45.51
C GLU A 146 16.73 -21.38 44.82
N ARG A 147 16.79 -22.58 44.20
CA ARG A 147 18.02 -23.13 43.60
C ARG A 147 18.21 -22.68 42.14
N ARG A 148 19.43 -22.26 41.81
CA ARG A 148 19.83 -21.76 40.49
C ARG A 148 20.91 -22.66 39.85
N PRO A 149 21.06 -22.66 38.51
CA PRO A 149 22.01 -23.55 37.81
C PRO A 149 23.48 -23.46 38.26
N GLY A 150 23.89 -22.34 38.87
CA GLY A 150 25.25 -22.14 39.41
C GLY A 150 25.44 -22.60 40.86
N ASP A 151 24.38 -23.04 41.55
CA ASP A 151 24.47 -23.50 42.93
C ASP A 151 24.95 -24.95 43.01
N ALA A 152 25.80 -25.28 44.00
CA ALA A 152 26.39 -26.62 44.14
C ALA A 152 25.36 -27.73 44.39
N ASP A 153 24.18 -27.40 44.90
CA ASP A 153 23.06 -28.31 45.17
C ASP A 153 21.98 -28.32 44.08
N PHE A 154 22.22 -27.66 42.95
CA PHE A 154 21.33 -27.69 41.80
C PHE A 154 21.27 -29.10 41.20
N GLY A 155 20.06 -29.66 41.07
CA GLY A 155 19.85 -31.01 40.58
C GLY A 155 20.21 -32.15 41.55
N ARG A 156 20.42 -31.84 42.84
CA ARG A 156 20.55 -32.85 43.90
C ARG A 156 19.22 -33.15 44.55
N VAL A 157 18.81 -34.41 44.59
CA VAL A 157 17.52 -34.87 45.15
C VAL A 157 17.75 -35.87 46.27
N ARG A 158 16.95 -35.81 47.35
CA ARG A 158 16.99 -36.79 48.43
C ARG A 158 16.19 -38.03 48.02
N VAL A 159 16.76 -39.21 48.23
CA VAL A 159 16.11 -40.50 47.93
C VAL A 159 15.69 -41.27 49.18
N GLY A 160 16.15 -40.84 50.36
CA GLY A 160 15.85 -41.45 51.65
C GLY A 160 16.75 -40.90 52.74
N THR A 161 16.73 -41.54 53.91
CA THR A 161 17.69 -41.28 54.98
C THR A 161 18.61 -42.48 55.20
N GLY A 162 19.82 -42.20 55.68
CA GLY A 162 20.84 -43.21 55.89
C GLY A 162 22.03 -42.66 56.67
N HIS A 163 23.16 -43.34 56.53
CA HIS A 163 24.40 -42.99 57.23
C HIS A 163 25.35 -42.21 56.30
N GLN A 164 25.91 -41.11 56.77
CA GLN A 164 26.98 -40.38 56.06
C GLN A 164 28.20 -40.19 56.96
N PRO A 165 29.40 -40.03 56.40
CA PRO A 165 30.56 -39.61 57.18
C PRO A 165 30.35 -38.21 57.76
N LEU A 166 30.92 -37.98 58.95
CA LEU A 166 30.99 -36.66 59.56
C LEU A 166 31.78 -35.71 58.64
N CYS A 167 31.28 -34.49 58.40
CA CYS A 167 31.92 -33.52 57.51
C CYS A 167 33.31 -33.06 57.98
N THR A 168 33.60 -33.23 59.27
CA THR A 168 34.92 -33.07 59.89
C THR A 168 35.51 -34.46 60.10
N ALA A 169 36.48 -34.85 59.28
CA ALA A 169 37.12 -36.14 59.43
C ALA A 169 37.95 -36.18 60.74
N LEU A 170 37.67 -37.18 61.57
CA LEU A 170 38.50 -37.49 62.74
C LEU A 170 39.74 -38.24 62.26
N VAL A 171 40.87 -37.54 62.13
CA VAL A 171 42.13 -38.14 61.66
C VAL A 171 42.79 -38.87 62.83
N PRO A 172 42.88 -40.21 62.80
CA PRO A 172 43.54 -40.96 63.87
C PRO A 172 45.05 -40.68 63.85
N PRO A 173 45.71 -40.59 65.03
CA PRO A 173 47.15 -40.43 65.09
C PRO A 173 47.84 -41.72 64.62
N THR A 174 49.01 -41.60 64.00
CA THR A 174 49.89 -42.73 63.69
C THR A 174 50.49 -43.27 64.99
N LEU A 175 49.93 -44.36 65.51
CA LEU A 175 50.44 -45.05 66.70
C LEU A 175 51.64 -45.93 66.33
N GLY A 176 52.67 -45.95 67.20
CA GLY A 176 53.78 -46.90 67.15
C GLY A 176 53.36 -48.33 67.53
N ALA A 177 54.30 -49.15 68.00
CA ALA A 177 54.01 -50.52 68.43
C ALA A 177 52.90 -50.53 69.51
N ALA A 178 51.97 -51.49 69.44
CA ALA A 178 50.79 -51.55 70.30
C ALA A 178 51.11 -51.63 71.81
N GLU A 179 52.35 -51.96 72.16
CA GLU A 179 52.88 -52.07 73.52
C GLU A 179 53.33 -50.73 74.13
N GLU A 180 53.40 -49.63 73.35
CA GLU A 180 53.90 -48.32 73.80
C GLU A 180 52.83 -47.39 74.37
N HIS A 181 51.55 -47.76 74.39
CA HIS A 181 50.44 -46.88 74.78
C HIS A 181 49.47 -47.58 75.74
N ASP A 182 48.75 -46.81 76.57
CA ASP A 182 47.78 -47.37 77.51
C ASP A 182 46.57 -48.01 76.78
N PRO A 183 46.27 -49.31 76.99
CA PRO A 183 45.21 -50.01 76.26
C PRO A 183 43.81 -49.39 76.44
N LEU A 184 43.55 -48.79 77.62
CA LEU A 184 42.25 -48.21 77.95
C LEU A 184 41.99 -46.91 77.19
N THR A 185 42.97 -46.01 77.12
CA THR A 185 42.87 -44.75 76.36
C THR A 185 42.86 -45.00 74.85
N VAL A 186 43.63 -45.97 74.36
CA VAL A 186 43.58 -46.42 72.95
C VAL A 186 42.21 -47.00 72.60
N ALA A 187 41.63 -47.84 73.47
CA ALA A 187 40.30 -48.40 73.26
C ALA A 187 39.19 -47.32 73.30
N ALA A 188 39.27 -46.37 74.23
CA ALA A 188 38.35 -45.23 74.32
C ALA A 188 38.42 -44.34 73.08
N MET A 189 39.63 -43.98 72.61
CA MET A 189 39.84 -43.20 71.39
C MET A 189 39.29 -43.93 70.15
N ARG A 190 39.64 -45.21 69.95
CA ARG A 190 39.13 -46.00 68.82
C ARG A 190 37.62 -46.20 68.86
N ARG A 191 37.03 -46.25 70.06
CA ARG A 191 35.57 -46.29 70.22
C ARG A 191 34.93 -44.97 69.82
N LEU A 192 35.46 -43.83 70.28
CA LEU A 192 34.98 -42.50 69.94
C LEU A 192 35.06 -42.25 68.43
N ILE A 193 36.20 -42.52 67.79
CA ILE A 193 36.38 -42.35 66.35
C ILE A 193 35.37 -43.20 65.58
N ARG A 194 35.16 -44.48 65.95
CA ARG A 194 34.16 -45.33 65.29
C ARG A 194 32.72 -44.87 65.52
N GLN A 195 32.40 -44.35 66.71
CA GLN A 195 31.05 -43.89 67.04
C GLN A 195 30.70 -42.54 66.41
N ARG A 196 31.70 -41.66 66.21
CA ARG A 196 31.50 -40.28 65.73
C ARG A 196 31.97 -40.05 64.29
N SER A 197 32.59 -41.03 63.62
CA SER A 197 33.00 -40.92 62.22
C SER A 197 31.82 -40.89 61.25
N THR A 198 30.63 -41.34 61.67
CA THR A 198 29.42 -41.36 60.87
C THR A 198 28.26 -40.75 61.62
N ILE A 199 27.39 -40.05 60.89
CA ILE A 199 26.11 -39.55 61.36
C ILE A 199 24.99 -40.41 60.79
N THR A 200 23.99 -40.72 61.61
CA THR A 200 22.81 -41.49 61.22
C THR A 200 21.63 -40.57 60.90
N ASP A 201 20.60 -41.09 60.24
CA ASP A 201 19.33 -40.40 59.98
C ASP A 201 19.47 -39.07 59.20
N VAL A 202 20.43 -39.03 58.28
CA VAL A 202 20.65 -37.87 57.40
C VAL A 202 20.19 -38.14 55.95
N PRO A 203 19.76 -37.10 55.22
CA PRO A 203 19.41 -37.18 53.80
C PRO A 203 20.48 -37.84 52.93
N VAL A 204 20.15 -38.96 52.29
CA VAL A 204 20.95 -39.55 51.20
C VAL A 204 20.54 -38.88 49.90
N VAL A 205 21.50 -38.24 49.23
CA VAL A 205 21.23 -37.41 48.06
C VAL A 205 21.89 -37.97 46.81
N VAL A 206 21.20 -37.86 45.69
CA VAL A 206 21.69 -38.24 44.36
C VAL A 206 21.79 -37.00 43.49
N ALA A 207 22.93 -36.84 42.81
CA ALA A 207 23.16 -35.77 41.85
C ALA A 207 22.66 -36.21 40.46
N LEU A 208 21.43 -35.82 40.11
CA LEU A 208 20.77 -36.29 38.89
C LEU A 208 21.47 -35.84 37.59
N ARG A 209 22.23 -34.74 37.64
CA ARG A 209 22.94 -34.20 36.47
C ARG A 209 24.26 -34.92 36.17
N GLU A 210 24.78 -35.69 37.13
CA GLU A 210 26.01 -36.48 36.96
C GLU A 210 25.71 -37.82 36.27
N HIS A 211 24.43 -38.17 36.10
CA HIS A 211 23.97 -39.42 35.52
C HIS A 211 22.95 -39.16 34.40
N SER A 212 23.20 -39.71 33.21
CA SER A 212 22.28 -39.63 32.07
C SER A 212 21.01 -40.47 32.27
N VAL A 213 21.15 -41.60 32.96
CA VAL A 213 20.07 -42.56 33.25
C VAL A 213 20.14 -42.99 34.71
N LEU A 214 19.00 -42.97 35.39
CA LEU A 214 18.82 -43.49 36.75
C LEU A 214 17.67 -44.50 36.77
N SER A 215 17.93 -45.70 37.27
CA SER A 215 16.94 -46.77 37.41
C SER A 215 16.59 -46.95 38.89
N VAL A 216 15.29 -46.91 39.22
CA VAL A 216 14.80 -47.18 40.58
C VAL A 216 14.33 -48.62 40.65
N GLU A 217 15.06 -49.46 41.38
CA GLU A 217 14.84 -50.90 41.50
C GLU A 217 14.12 -51.22 42.83
N GLY A 218 13.18 -52.16 42.80
CA GLY A 218 12.38 -52.58 43.96
C GLY A 218 10.92 -52.86 43.58
N ASP A 219 10.04 -52.94 44.57
CA ASP A 219 8.59 -53.02 44.34
C ASP A 219 8.11 -51.81 43.51
N VAL A 220 7.32 -52.06 42.46
CA VAL A 220 6.89 -51.04 41.50
C VAL A 220 6.11 -49.91 42.18
N SER A 221 5.31 -50.23 43.22
CA SER A 221 4.55 -49.22 43.94
C SER A 221 5.44 -48.33 44.82
N ALA A 222 6.46 -48.92 45.44
CA ALA A 222 7.48 -48.22 46.20
C ALA A 222 8.37 -47.34 45.30
N ALA A 223 8.78 -47.85 44.14
CA ALA A 223 9.56 -47.12 43.14
C ALA A 223 8.82 -45.88 42.62
N ARG A 224 7.54 -46.02 42.28
CA ARG A 224 6.68 -44.88 41.91
C ARG A 224 6.54 -43.89 43.06
N ALA A 225 6.44 -44.35 44.30
CA ALA A 225 6.33 -43.47 45.47
C ALA A 225 7.60 -42.64 45.70
N LEU A 226 8.77 -43.26 45.54
CA LEU A 226 10.06 -42.57 45.57
C LEU A 226 10.21 -41.58 44.42
N MET A 227 9.85 -41.96 43.20
CA MET A 227 9.90 -41.05 42.06
C MET A 227 8.97 -39.84 42.22
N ARG A 228 7.76 -40.01 42.77
CA ARG A 228 6.88 -38.87 43.11
C ARG A 228 7.53 -37.94 44.14
N ALA A 229 8.19 -38.50 45.16
CA ALA A 229 8.96 -37.72 46.14
C ALA A 229 10.07 -36.91 45.47
N MET A 230 10.85 -37.53 44.57
CA MET A 230 11.91 -36.87 43.82
C MET A 230 11.37 -35.73 42.94
N VAL A 231 10.29 -35.97 42.19
CA VAL A 231 9.67 -34.97 41.30
C VAL A 231 9.15 -33.77 42.10
N CYS A 232 8.45 -34.00 43.22
CA CYS A 232 7.96 -32.92 44.06
C CYS A 232 9.10 -32.09 44.67
N GLN A 233 10.16 -32.74 45.17
CA GLN A 233 11.34 -32.03 45.69
C GLN A 233 11.94 -31.10 44.62
N LEU A 234 12.14 -31.63 43.41
CA LEU A 234 12.72 -30.88 42.30
C LEU A 234 11.83 -29.70 41.87
N ALA A 235 10.51 -29.91 41.75
CA ALA A 235 9.56 -28.89 41.33
C ALA A 235 9.38 -27.76 42.37
N VAL A 236 9.60 -28.05 43.65
CA VAL A 236 9.57 -27.03 44.72
C VAL A 236 10.90 -26.27 44.77
N SER A 237 12.04 -26.93 44.63
CA SER A 237 13.36 -26.29 44.76
C SER A 237 13.83 -25.54 43.51
N HIS A 238 13.41 -25.95 42.31
CA HIS A 238 13.80 -25.35 41.03
C HIS A 238 12.55 -24.81 40.34
N GLY A 239 12.61 -23.67 39.65
CA GLY A 239 11.45 -23.21 38.89
C GLY A 239 11.41 -23.68 37.44
N PRO A 240 10.27 -23.46 36.76
CA PRO A 240 10.00 -23.99 35.42
C PRO A 240 10.84 -23.36 34.29
N ASP A 241 11.59 -22.29 34.56
CA ASP A 241 12.60 -21.69 33.68
C ASP A 241 13.92 -22.49 33.63
N HIS A 242 14.23 -23.26 34.67
CA HIS A 242 15.48 -24.01 34.77
C HIS A 242 15.29 -25.53 34.72
N LEU A 243 14.08 -26.03 35.00
CA LEU A 243 13.75 -27.45 34.99
C LEU A 243 12.42 -27.69 34.27
N ALA A 244 12.42 -28.58 33.27
CA ALA A 244 11.21 -29.17 32.71
C ALA A 244 11.06 -30.62 33.19
N ILE A 245 9.81 -31.08 33.32
CA ILE A 245 9.50 -32.45 33.75
C ILE A 245 8.58 -33.06 32.70
N ALA A 246 9.08 -34.06 31.98
CA ALA A 246 8.35 -34.79 30.95
C ALA A 246 8.04 -36.22 31.42
N ALA A 247 6.98 -36.81 30.88
CA ALA A 247 6.56 -38.17 31.20
C ALA A 247 6.40 -38.99 29.91
N ALA A 248 7.19 -40.06 29.77
CA ALA A 248 7.04 -41.09 28.76
C ALA A 248 6.32 -42.28 29.40
N VAL A 249 5.00 -42.33 29.23
CA VAL A 249 4.13 -43.27 29.94
C VAL A 249 3.22 -44.02 28.97
N SER A 250 2.97 -45.29 29.27
CA SER A 250 2.02 -46.10 28.52
C SER A 250 0.57 -45.73 28.87
N PRO A 251 -0.43 -46.07 28.03
CA PRO A 251 -1.84 -45.90 28.37
C PRO A 251 -2.24 -46.56 29.70
N GLU A 252 -1.58 -47.65 30.09
CA GLU A 252 -1.85 -48.41 31.33
C GLU A 252 -1.30 -47.71 32.59
N THR A 253 -0.24 -46.91 32.44
CA THR A 253 0.45 -46.21 33.54
C THR A 253 0.16 -44.71 33.60
N CYS A 254 -0.55 -44.16 32.61
CA CYS A 254 -0.84 -42.73 32.49
C CYS A 254 -1.60 -42.16 33.70
N ASP A 255 -2.54 -42.92 34.29
CA ASP A 255 -3.34 -42.48 35.43
C ASP A 255 -2.49 -42.24 36.70
N GLU A 256 -1.37 -42.97 36.88
CA GLU A 256 -0.43 -42.79 38.00
C GLU A 256 0.32 -41.44 37.93
N TRP A 257 0.38 -40.84 36.74
CA TRP A 257 1.13 -39.62 36.46
C TRP A 257 0.25 -38.43 36.02
N ASP A 258 -1.08 -38.60 35.97
CA ASP A 258 -2.04 -37.55 35.59
C ASP A 258 -1.98 -36.30 36.50
N TRP A 259 -1.45 -36.44 37.71
CA TRP A 259 -1.23 -35.30 38.63
C TRP A 259 -0.18 -34.30 38.13
N LEU A 260 0.75 -34.71 37.26
CA LEU A 260 1.79 -33.84 36.69
C LEU A 260 1.22 -32.65 35.92
N LYS A 261 0.00 -32.75 35.36
CA LYS A 261 -0.67 -31.65 34.64
C LYS A 261 -0.82 -30.35 35.46
N TRP A 262 -0.76 -30.45 36.78
CA TRP A 262 -0.85 -29.29 37.67
C TRP A 262 0.51 -28.62 37.90
N LEU A 263 1.63 -29.28 37.58
CA LEU A 263 2.95 -28.69 37.71
C LEU A 263 3.22 -27.67 36.59
N PRO A 264 3.68 -26.45 36.90
CA PRO A 264 4.18 -25.51 35.90
C PRO A 264 5.33 -26.08 35.06
N HIS A 265 6.13 -26.99 35.63
CA HIS A 265 7.28 -27.64 35.00
C HIS A 265 6.90 -28.69 33.95
N HIS A 266 5.65 -29.12 33.94
CA HIS A 266 5.12 -30.11 32.99
C HIS A 266 4.41 -29.46 31.79
N GLN A 267 4.57 -28.14 31.63
CA GLN A 267 3.97 -27.34 30.57
C GLN A 267 5.02 -27.00 29.52
N HIS A 268 4.68 -27.21 28.25
CA HIS A 268 5.50 -26.80 27.13
C HIS A 268 5.52 -25.26 27.02
N ARG A 269 6.70 -24.67 26.80
CA ARG A 269 6.87 -23.21 26.84
C ARG A 269 6.29 -22.45 25.64
N ARG A 270 6.20 -23.11 24.48
CA ARG A 270 5.78 -22.49 23.19
C ARG A 270 4.45 -23.03 22.68
N GLU A 271 4.33 -24.35 22.61
CA GLU A 271 3.13 -25.03 22.16
C GLU A 271 1.97 -25.00 23.17
N VAL A 272 0.77 -24.81 22.64
CA VAL A 272 -0.49 -24.76 23.38
C VAL A 272 -1.50 -25.68 22.70
N ASP A 273 -2.36 -26.32 23.48
CA ASP A 273 -3.53 -27.06 23.02
C ASP A 273 -4.82 -26.26 23.30
N ALA A 274 -5.99 -26.87 23.07
CA ALA A 274 -7.28 -26.18 23.23
C ALA A 274 -7.59 -25.70 24.66
N VAL A 275 -6.82 -26.12 25.67
CA VAL A 275 -7.05 -25.80 27.09
C VAL A 275 -5.86 -25.10 27.76
N GLY A 276 -4.78 -24.79 27.03
CA GLY A 276 -3.64 -24.03 27.54
C GLY A 276 -2.30 -24.56 27.03
N PRO A 277 -1.17 -24.32 27.73
CA PRO A 277 0.11 -24.94 27.41
C PRO A 277 0.00 -26.45 27.25
N LEU A 278 0.66 -26.98 26.23
CA LEU A 278 0.70 -28.42 25.96
C LEU A 278 1.38 -29.12 27.15
N ARG A 279 0.82 -30.23 27.63
CA ARG A 279 1.43 -31.03 28.71
C ARG A 279 2.53 -31.91 28.10
N LEU A 280 3.67 -32.03 28.78
CA LEU A 280 4.84 -32.80 28.32
C LEU A 280 4.67 -34.32 28.56
N VAL A 281 3.58 -34.90 28.05
CA VAL A 281 3.30 -36.35 28.09
C VAL A 281 3.49 -36.93 26.70
N TYR A 282 4.27 -38.01 26.60
CA TYR A 282 4.64 -38.65 25.35
C TYR A 282 4.38 -40.15 25.41
N GLY A 283 4.10 -40.75 24.25
CA GLY A 283 3.83 -42.17 24.13
C GLY A 283 5.10 -43.03 24.10
N SER A 284 6.25 -42.42 23.80
CA SER A 284 7.55 -43.10 23.76
C SER A 284 8.68 -42.27 24.40
N LEU A 285 9.73 -42.96 24.85
CA LEU A 285 10.89 -42.31 25.44
C LEU A 285 11.67 -41.46 24.42
N SER A 286 11.74 -41.90 23.15
CA SER A 286 12.42 -41.13 22.09
C SER A 286 11.73 -39.79 21.83
N GLU A 287 10.40 -39.77 21.75
CA GLU A 287 9.62 -38.53 21.56
C GLU A 287 9.82 -37.55 22.72
N ALA A 288 9.85 -38.06 23.96
CA ALA A 288 10.06 -37.23 25.14
C ALA A 288 11.45 -36.57 25.19
N VAL A 289 12.48 -37.30 24.74
CA VAL A 289 13.86 -36.80 24.67
C VAL A 289 14.03 -35.79 23.54
N ASP A 290 13.42 -36.04 22.37
CA ASP A 290 13.50 -35.13 21.22
C ASP A 290 12.76 -33.80 21.46
N ALA A 291 11.69 -33.83 22.25
CA ALA A 291 10.89 -32.66 22.59
C ALA A 291 11.36 -31.92 23.86
N ALA A 292 12.42 -32.37 24.53
CA ALA A 292 12.91 -31.84 25.80
C ALA A 292 13.55 -30.44 25.66
N PRO A 293 13.03 -29.39 26.32
CA PRO A 293 13.67 -28.07 26.36
C PRO A 293 14.65 -27.94 27.55
N ASP A 294 15.82 -27.33 27.34
CA ASP A 294 16.83 -27.06 28.38
C ASP A 294 17.10 -28.29 29.31
N TRP A 295 17.27 -28.09 30.63
CA TRP A 295 17.40 -29.23 31.56
C TRP A 295 16.04 -29.89 31.82
N THR A 296 15.85 -31.11 31.32
CA THR A 296 14.60 -31.88 31.42
C THR A 296 14.82 -33.19 32.18
N LEU A 297 13.96 -33.43 33.17
CA LEU A 297 13.79 -34.73 33.80
C LEU A 297 12.71 -35.51 33.05
N VAL A 298 13.06 -36.66 32.48
CA VAL A 298 12.11 -37.53 31.76
C VAL A 298 11.79 -38.75 32.63
N ILE A 299 10.53 -38.88 33.01
CA ILE A 299 9.98 -40.02 33.76
C ILE A 299 9.61 -41.12 32.78
N ALA A 300 10.15 -42.32 32.94
CA ALA A 300 9.82 -43.49 32.13
C ALA A 300 9.15 -44.58 32.97
N ASP A 301 7.88 -44.89 32.67
CA ASP A 301 7.09 -45.92 33.38
C ASP A 301 6.17 -46.63 32.39
N GLY A 302 6.57 -47.83 31.94
CA GLY A 302 5.88 -48.62 30.92
C GLY A 302 6.61 -48.73 29.57
N GLY A 303 6.29 -49.79 28.80
CA GLY A 303 7.13 -50.38 27.74
C GLY A 303 7.19 -49.70 26.36
N ALA A 304 7.51 -48.40 26.29
CA ALA A 304 7.85 -47.74 25.02
C ALA A 304 9.31 -47.24 25.00
N ILE A 305 10.23 -48.16 25.31
CA ILE A 305 11.69 -47.97 25.24
C ILE A 305 12.21 -48.36 23.84
N THR A 306 11.56 -47.89 22.78
CA THR A 306 12.01 -48.18 21.41
C THR A 306 12.78 -46.99 20.87
N GLY A 307 14.04 -47.21 20.44
CA GLY A 307 14.86 -46.20 19.77
C GLY A 307 15.62 -45.21 20.66
N PHE A 308 15.68 -45.45 21.98
CA PHE A 308 16.43 -44.59 22.89
C PHE A 308 17.95 -44.79 22.74
N ASP A 309 18.65 -43.72 22.39
CA ASP A 309 20.11 -43.65 22.37
C ASP A 309 20.62 -42.88 23.61
N PRO A 310 21.29 -43.54 24.57
CA PRO A 310 21.81 -42.90 25.78
C PRO A 310 22.78 -41.75 25.51
N THR A 311 23.42 -41.70 24.34
CA THR A 311 24.38 -40.63 23.98
C THR A 311 23.70 -39.29 23.75
N ARG A 312 22.37 -39.26 23.55
CA ARG A 312 21.59 -38.01 23.46
C ARG A 312 21.39 -37.31 24.80
N CYS A 313 21.72 -37.97 25.91
CA CYS A 313 21.65 -37.39 27.25
C CYS A 313 22.96 -36.65 27.57
N ASP A 314 23.08 -35.42 27.12
CA ASP A 314 24.26 -34.53 27.21
C ASP A 314 24.43 -33.82 28.57
N GLY A 315 23.84 -34.35 29.64
CA GLY A 315 23.77 -33.71 30.97
C GLY A 315 22.67 -32.62 31.08
N ARG A 316 21.93 -32.35 30.00
CA ARG A 316 20.67 -31.58 30.02
C ARG A 316 19.43 -32.47 30.09
N ILE A 317 19.54 -33.75 29.77
CA ILE A 317 18.42 -34.69 29.88
C ILE A 317 18.81 -35.78 30.87
N THR A 318 17.99 -35.96 31.90
CA THR A 318 18.13 -37.07 32.85
C THR A 318 16.89 -37.93 32.74
N VAL A 319 17.06 -39.20 32.39
CA VAL A 319 15.97 -40.18 32.34
C VAL A 319 15.93 -40.94 33.66
N VAL A 320 14.74 -41.01 34.29
CA VAL A 320 14.50 -41.83 35.48
C VAL A 320 13.45 -42.88 35.16
N ASP A 321 13.82 -44.15 35.25
CA ASP A 321 12.93 -45.28 34.95
C ASP A 321 12.53 -46.09 36.18
N VAL A 322 11.30 -46.61 36.14
CA VAL A 322 10.77 -47.59 37.11
C VAL A 322 11.18 -48.99 36.66
N GLY A 323 12.15 -49.60 37.36
CA GLY A 323 12.68 -50.93 37.04
C GLY A 323 14.18 -50.94 36.77
N ALA A 324 14.73 -52.09 36.37
CA ALA A 324 16.17 -52.30 36.17
C ALA A 324 16.62 -52.22 34.68
N THR A 325 15.69 -51.89 33.78
CA THR A 325 15.82 -52.18 32.35
C THR A 325 16.74 -51.23 31.58
N LEU A 326 16.82 -49.93 31.92
CA LEU A 326 17.65 -48.97 31.18
C LEU A 326 19.07 -48.81 31.74
N ALA A 327 19.29 -48.88 33.06
CA ALA A 327 20.63 -48.69 33.64
C ALA A 327 21.65 -49.74 33.17
N ALA A 328 21.21 -50.97 32.86
CA ALA A 328 22.07 -52.02 32.30
C ALA A 328 22.64 -51.67 30.92
N ALA A 329 21.91 -50.91 30.11
CA ALA A 329 22.28 -50.57 28.74
C ALA A 329 23.15 -49.30 28.65
N ALA A 330 23.08 -48.42 29.64
CA ALA A 330 23.64 -47.06 29.58
C ALA A 330 24.72 -46.74 30.63
N ASN A 331 25.18 -47.73 31.42
CA ASN A 331 26.08 -47.50 32.57
C ASN A 331 25.50 -46.47 33.58
N GLY A 332 24.17 -46.49 33.75
CA GLY A 332 23.42 -45.56 34.58
C GLY A 332 23.46 -45.90 36.08
N LEU A 333 23.08 -44.95 36.93
CA LEU A 333 23.00 -45.17 38.38
C LEU A 333 21.79 -46.03 38.73
N ARG A 334 21.98 -47.05 39.57
CA ARG A 334 20.90 -47.88 40.11
C ARG A 334 20.63 -47.51 41.55
N VAL A 335 19.38 -47.20 41.85
CA VAL A 335 18.92 -46.93 43.22
C VAL A 335 18.03 -48.11 43.61
N ASP A 336 18.60 -49.02 44.39
CA ASP A 336 17.86 -50.12 45.01
C ASP A 336 17.15 -49.60 46.28
N ILE A 337 15.82 -49.64 46.26
CA ILE A 337 14.98 -49.16 47.37
C ILE A 337 15.21 -50.02 48.62
N ASP A 338 15.44 -51.32 48.45
CA ASP A 338 15.61 -52.26 49.57
C ASP A 338 16.97 -52.06 50.27
N ALA A 339 17.92 -51.40 49.60
CA ALA A 339 19.21 -51.01 50.17
C ALA A 339 19.15 -49.70 51.00
N LEU A 340 18.05 -48.94 50.92
CA LEU A 340 17.86 -47.72 51.70
C LEU A 340 17.22 -48.04 53.06
N ALA A 341 17.78 -47.48 54.14
CA ALA A 341 17.25 -47.71 55.49
C ALA A 341 15.82 -47.16 55.64
N TYR A 342 15.57 -45.97 55.10
CA TYR A 342 14.24 -45.38 55.00
C TYR A 342 14.12 -44.65 53.65
N PRO A 343 13.55 -45.29 52.61
CA PRO A 343 13.35 -44.64 51.33
C PRO A 343 12.28 -43.55 51.46
N ASP A 344 12.52 -42.41 50.81
CA ASP A 344 11.53 -41.34 50.72
C ASP A 344 10.34 -41.82 49.86
N ALA A 345 9.11 -41.49 50.26
CA ALA A 345 7.92 -41.92 49.54
C ALA A 345 6.82 -40.87 49.61
N LEU A 346 6.20 -40.55 48.48
CA LEU A 346 4.94 -39.81 48.43
C LEU A 346 3.85 -40.64 47.77
N THR A 347 2.67 -40.67 48.38
CA THR A 347 1.45 -41.18 47.74
C THR A 347 1.04 -40.27 46.57
N CYS A 348 0.26 -40.81 45.62
CA CYS A 348 -0.26 -40.00 44.50
C CYS A 348 -1.06 -38.78 45.00
N THR A 349 -1.79 -38.91 46.11
CA THR A 349 -2.57 -37.82 46.71
C THR A 349 -1.69 -36.71 47.29
N GLN A 350 -0.60 -37.06 47.96
CA GLN A 350 0.37 -36.07 48.46
C GLN A 350 1.06 -35.33 47.31
N ALA A 351 1.49 -36.06 46.27
CA ALA A 351 2.09 -35.46 45.07
C ALA A 351 1.12 -34.52 44.35
N LEU A 352 -0.13 -34.93 44.17
CA LEU A 352 -1.20 -34.09 43.62
C LEU A 352 -1.43 -32.82 44.45
N THR A 353 -1.38 -32.92 45.78
CA THR A 353 -1.54 -31.79 46.70
C THR A 353 -0.40 -30.79 46.54
N CYS A 354 0.85 -31.27 46.48
CA CYS A 354 2.02 -30.46 46.18
C CYS A 354 1.89 -29.76 44.82
N ALA A 355 1.51 -30.50 43.77
CA ALA A 355 1.39 -29.97 42.42
C ALA A 355 0.28 -28.92 42.28
N ARG A 356 -0.90 -29.14 42.90
CA ARG A 356 -1.99 -28.16 42.91
C ARG A 356 -1.64 -26.88 43.67
N ARG A 357 -0.82 -26.97 44.72
CA ARG A 357 -0.31 -25.77 45.40
C ARG A 357 0.68 -25.00 44.54
N LEU A 358 1.47 -25.67 43.71
CA LEU A 358 2.39 -25.02 42.76
C LEU A 358 1.67 -24.43 41.53
N ALA A 359 0.58 -25.04 41.08
CA ALA A 359 -0.20 -24.65 39.89
C ALA A 359 -0.54 -23.16 39.74
N PRO A 360 -0.95 -22.41 40.78
CA PRO A 360 -1.29 -20.99 40.64
C PRO A 360 -0.07 -20.08 40.42
N TYR A 361 1.15 -20.54 40.67
CA TYR A 361 2.37 -19.73 40.58
C TYR A 361 2.98 -19.77 39.17
N ARG A 362 3.35 -18.61 38.65
CA ARG A 362 4.14 -18.44 37.42
C ARG A 362 5.36 -17.57 37.71
N LEU A 363 6.48 -17.84 37.06
CA LEU A 363 7.66 -16.98 37.19
C LEU A 363 7.36 -15.59 36.64
N GLY A 364 7.48 -14.57 37.49
CA GLY A 364 7.57 -13.19 37.01
C GLY A 364 8.91 -12.99 36.33
N VAL A 365 8.92 -12.60 35.06
CA VAL A 365 10.12 -12.04 34.44
C VAL A 365 10.43 -10.76 35.22
N PRO A 366 11.66 -10.53 35.72
CA PRO A 366 12.02 -9.20 36.15
C PRO A 366 11.98 -8.36 34.89
N SER A 367 10.88 -7.65 34.72
CA SER A 367 10.70 -6.70 33.64
C SER A 367 11.80 -5.66 33.79
N ASP A 368 12.79 -5.72 32.90
CA ASP A 368 13.49 -4.51 32.48
C ASP A 368 12.40 -3.52 32.04
N GLY A 369 12.11 -2.56 32.90
CA GLY A 369 11.37 -1.35 32.57
C GLY A 369 10.00 -1.51 31.91
N ALA A 370 9.30 -2.64 32.06
CA ALA A 370 7.87 -2.68 31.72
C ALA A 370 7.14 -1.96 32.84
N HIS A 371 6.94 -0.67 32.60
CA HIS A 371 6.12 0.23 33.39
C HIS A 371 4.90 -0.51 33.95
N GLN A 372 4.91 -0.72 35.27
CA GLN A 372 3.69 -0.61 36.03
C GLN A 372 3.14 0.77 35.68
N SER A 373 2.23 0.82 34.70
CA SER A 373 1.13 1.75 34.81
C SER A 373 0.63 1.56 36.23
N ASN A 374 0.75 2.63 37.02
CA ASN A 374 -0.06 2.80 38.20
C ASN A 374 -1.46 2.23 37.86
N PRO A 375 -2.14 1.48 38.73
CA PRO A 375 -3.56 1.18 38.56
C PRO A 375 -4.37 2.48 38.77
N GLY A 376 -3.99 3.53 38.04
CA GLY A 376 -4.74 4.73 37.81
C GLY A 376 -5.68 4.44 36.66
N ARG A 377 -6.95 4.75 36.90
CA ARG A 377 -8.08 4.77 35.97
C ARG A 377 -7.64 4.76 34.50
N GLY A 378 -7.96 3.67 33.80
CA GLY A 378 -7.76 3.60 32.35
C GLY A 378 -8.60 4.65 31.63
N TRP A 379 -8.39 4.85 30.32
CA TRP A 379 -9.18 5.84 29.55
C TRP A 379 -10.69 5.62 29.71
N LEU A 380 -11.13 4.35 29.75
CA LEU A 380 -12.53 3.97 29.98
C LEU A 380 -13.06 4.47 31.33
N ASP A 381 -12.31 4.29 32.42
CA ASP A 381 -12.67 4.76 33.75
C ASP A 381 -12.73 6.30 33.83
N LEU A 382 -11.84 7.00 33.12
CA LEU A 382 -11.85 8.46 33.04
C LEU A 382 -13.09 8.98 32.31
N MET A 383 -13.54 8.26 31.28
CA MET A 383 -14.72 8.59 30.49
C MET A 383 -16.03 8.07 31.10
N GLY A 384 -15.97 7.31 32.19
CA GLY A 384 -17.13 6.68 32.82
C GLY A 384 -17.79 5.58 31.98
N ILE A 385 -17.00 4.86 31.17
CA ILE A 385 -17.46 3.79 30.28
C ILE A 385 -17.09 2.44 30.87
N ASP A 386 -18.08 1.67 31.34
CA ASP A 386 -17.84 0.35 31.94
C ASP A 386 -17.45 -0.72 30.90
N ASP A 387 -18.18 -0.79 29.78
CA ASP A 387 -17.93 -1.73 28.69
C ASP A 387 -18.02 -1.01 27.33
N PRO A 388 -16.90 -0.79 26.62
CA PRO A 388 -16.91 -0.09 25.33
C PRO A 388 -17.68 -0.87 24.26
N THR A 389 -17.91 -2.18 24.44
CA THR A 389 -18.71 -2.98 23.51
C THR A 389 -20.21 -2.82 23.73
N ARG A 390 -20.67 -2.24 24.83
CA ARG A 390 -22.10 -2.05 25.15
C ARG A 390 -22.46 -0.59 25.40
N MET A 391 -21.60 0.32 24.93
CA MET A 391 -21.78 1.76 25.05
C MET A 391 -23.12 2.21 24.42
N ASP A 392 -23.99 2.81 25.23
CA ASP A 392 -25.19 3.51 24.78
C ASP A 392 -24.81 4.96 24.42
N ILE A 393 -24.78 5.24 23.12
CA ILE A 393 -24.23 6.46 22.56
C ILE A 393 -25.11 7.66 22.88
N ASP A 394 -26.44 7.50 22.78
CA ASP A 394 -27.38 8.59 23.06
C ASP A 394 -27.34 8.96 24.55
N ARG A 395 -27.23 7.96 25.43
CA ARG A 395 -27.06 8.19 26.86
C ARG A 395 -25.72 8.85 27.17
N GLN A 396 -24.63 8.42 26.53
CA GLN A 396 -23.31 9.04 26.72
C GLN A 396 -23.35 10.52 26.33
N TRP A 397 -23.83 10.85 25.13
CA TRP A 397 -23.90 12.24 24.66
C TRP A 397 -24.89 13.09 25.46
N ALA A 398 -26.00 12.51 25.94
CA ALA A 398 -26.94 13.22 26.80
C ALA A 398 -26.34 13.54 28.18
N SER A 399 -25.45 12.68 28.70
CA SER A 399 -24.81 12.89 30.01
C SER A 399 -23.82 14.06 30.01
N SER A 400 -23.27 14.42 28.85
CA SER A 400 -22.35 15.55 28.65
C SER A 400 -23.05 16.86 28.25
N GLY A 401 -24.27 17.09 28.75
CA GLY A 401 -25.03 18.32 28.45
C GLY A 401 -25.50 18.45 26.99
N GLY A 402 -25.32 17.41 26.18
CA GLY A 402 -25.79 17.31 24.80
C GLY A 402 -24.99 18.15 23.81
N ARG A 403 -25.17 19.49 23.82
CA ARG A 403 -24.79 20.40 22.71
C ARG A 403 -23.73 21.45 23.04
N VAL A 404 -23.32 21.54 24.31
CA VAL A 404 -22.24 22.43 24.75
C VAL A 404 -20.96 21.59 24.80
N ILE A 405 -19.83 22.16 24.36
CA ILE A 405 -18.55 21.47 24.51
C ILE A 405 -18.19 21.47 26.00
N GLU A 406 -17.98 20.29 26.57
CA GLU A 406 -17.57 20.10 27.96
C GLU A 406 -16.07 19.77 28.06
N ALA A 407 -15.53 19.97 29.27
CA ALA A 407 -14.14 19.65 29.58
C ALA A 407 -13.92 18.12 29.62
N VAL A 408 -13.08 17.61 28.71
CA VAL A 408 -12.81 16.17 28.55
C VAL A 408 -11.57 15.76 29.34
N PRO A 409 -11.58 14.61 30.04
CA PRO A 409 -10.41 14.11 30.75
C PRO A 409 -9.29 13.72 29.77
N ILE A 410 -8.09 14.21 30.02
CA ILE A 410 -6.89 13.94 29.21
C ILE A 410 -5.86 13.07 29.93
N GLY A 411 -6.02 12.85 31.23
CA GLY A 411 -5.11 12.06 32.04
C GLY A 411 -5.32 12.23 33.54
N VAL A 412 -4.32 11.85 34.33
CA VAL A 412 -4.37 11.83 35.80
C VAL A 412 -3.20 12.62 36.38
N ALA A 413 -3.48 13.54 37.32
CA ALA A 413 -2.49 14.33 38.04
C ALA A 413 -1.72 13.48 39.08
N GLN A 414 -0.68 14.06 39.69
CA GLN A 414 0.14 13.34 40.68
C GLN A 414 -0.62 12.91 41.93
N ASP A 415 -1.71 13.60 42.27
CA ASP A 415 -2.61 13.32 43.38
C ASP A 415 -3.73 12.32 43.04
N GLY A 416 -3.77 11.81 41.80
CA GLY A 416 -4.81 10.91 41.31
C GLY A 416 -6.06 11.60 40.77
N ALA A 417 -6.14 12.93 40.79
CA ALA A 417 -7.27 13.67 40.24
C ALA A 417 -7.27 13.63 38.70
N PRO A 418 -8.44 13.53 38.04
CA PRO A 418 -8.53 13.60 36.58
C PRO A 418 -8.20 15.02 36.10
N VAL A 419 -7.23 15.15 35.20
CA VAL A 419 -6.94 16.41 34.51
C VAL A 419 -7.84 16.49 33.29
N ARG A 420 -8.59 17.60 33.17
CA ARG A 420 -9.51 17.85 32.07
C ARG A 420 -9.02 18.99 31.20
N LEU A 421 -9.24 18.88 29.89
CA LEU A 421 -9.01 19.95 28.93
C LEU A 421 -10.34 20.59 28.56
N ASP A 422 -10.47 21.89 28.80
CA ASP A 422 -11.60 22.70 28.37
C ASP A 422 -11.16 23.65 27.25
N ILE A 423 -11.62 23.38 26.03
CA ILE A 423 -11.29 24.19 24.85
C ILE A 423 -12.25 25.37 24.63
N ASN A 424 -13.18 25.62 25.55
CA ASN A 424 -14.06 26.79 25.45
C ASN A 424 -13.29 28.08 25.74
N GLU A 425 -13.91 29.19 25.39
CA GLU A 425 -13.37 30.51 25.64
C GLU A 425 -13.26 30.81 27.15
N ALA A 426 -12.30 31.66 27.53
CA ALA A 426 -12.17 32.14 28.90
C ALA A 426 -13.46 32.80 29.43
N ALA A 427 -14.27 33.41 28.56
CA ALA A 427 -15.57 33.99 28.92
C ALA A 427 -16.61 32.93 29.37
N GLN A 428 -16.37 31.66 29.06
CA GLN A 428 -17.17 30.50 29.47
C GLN A 428 -16.45 29.67 30.54
N ASN A 429 -15.43 30.23 31.20
CA ASN A 429 -14.53 29.56 32.14
C ASN A 429 -13.66 28.43 31.53
N GLY A 430 -13.52 28.39 30.20
CA GLY A 430 -12.63 27.46 29.51
C GLY A 430 -11.17 27.94 29.45
N MET A 431 -10.27 27.08 28.98
CA MET A 431 -8.83 27.37 28.90
C MET A 431 -8.44 28.18 27.65
N GLY A 432 -9.41 28.44 26.76
CA GLY A 432 -9.27 29.17 25.49
C GLY A 432 -9.37 28.25 24.26
N PRO A 433 -9.78 28.79 23.10
CA PRO A 433 -10.11 28.01 21.90
C PRO A 433 -8.91 27.46 21.13
N HIS A 434 -7.70 27.96 21.39
CA HIS A 434 -6.51 27.54 20.67
C HIS A 434 -5.40 27.12 21.64
N GLY A 435 -4.64 26.09 21.27
CA GLY A 435 -3.55 25.60 22.11
C GLY A 435 -2.40 24.96 21.33
N LEU A 436 -1.34 24.68 22.07
CA LEU A 436 -0.07 24.16 21.57
C LEU A 436 0.29 22.85 22.28
N CYS A 437 0.68 21.82 21.54
CA CYS A 437 1.18 20.55 22.06
C CYS A 437 2.61 20.29 21.55
N VAL A 438 3.59 20.21 22.46
CA VAL A 438 4.99 19.90 22.08
C VAL A 438 5.45 18.65 22.81
N GLY A 439 6.11 17.75 22.09
CA GLY A 439 6.68 16.54 22.68
C GLY A 439 7.62 15.82 21.73
N ALA A 440 8.81 15.48 22.22
CA ALA A 440 9.83 14.77 21.46
C ALA A 440 9.34 13.39 20.97
N THR A 441 10.02 12.81 19.98
CA THR A 441 9.74 11.45 19.52
C THR A 441 9.83 10.46 20.70
N GLY A 442 8.82 9.59 20.86
CA GLY A 442 8.74 8.65 21.99
C GLY A 442 8.14 9.24 23.29
N SER A 443 7.87 10.55 23.36
CA SER A 443 7.23 11.17 24.53
C SER A 443 5.75 10.81 24.70
N GLY A 444 5.10 10.25 23.68
CA GLY A 444 3.68 9.90 23.67
C GLY A 444 2.75 10.90 22.98
N LYS A 445 3.27 11.93 22.28
CA LYS A 445 2.47 12.97 21.59
C LYS A 445 1.34 12.41 20.71
N SER A 446 1.64 11.48 19.80
CA SER A 446 0.61 10.91 18.90
C SER A 446 -0.47 10.14 19.65
N GLU A 447 -0.09 9.43 20.72
CA GLU A 447 -1.04 8.71 21.58
C GLU A 447 -1.91 9.66 22.40
N PHE A 448 -1.35 10.78 22.85
CA PHE A 448 -2.09 11.86 23.49
C PHE A 448 -3.12 12.48 22.54
N LEU A 449 -2.72 12.80 21.30
CA LEU A 449 -3.65 13.34 20.29
C LEU A 449 -4.80 12.37 19.99
N ARG A 450 -4.51 11.06 19.86
CA ARG A 450 -5.55 10.02 19.73
C ARG A 450 -6.49 9.99 20.92
N SER A 451 -5.94 10.00 22.13
CA SER A 451 -6.73 9.93 23.37
C SER A 451 -7.62 11.15 23.55
N LEU A 452 -7.10 12.34 23.22
CA LEU A 452 -7.85 13.60 23.22
C LEU A 452 -8.97 13.56 22.19
N VAL A 453 -8.67 13.25 20.92
CA VAL A 453 -9.68 13.21 19.86
C VAL A 453 -10.76 12.17 20.18
N LEU A 454 -10.39 10.98 20.64
CA LEU A 454 -11.34 9.95 21.05
C LEU A 454 -12.21 10.41 22.23
N GLY A 455 -11.63 11.07 23.23
CA GLY A 455 -12.36 11.65 24.35
C GLY A 455 -13.37 12.69 23.90
N MET A 456 -12.98 13.57 22.97
CA MET A 456 -13.85 14.62 22.42
C MET A 456 -15.04 14.04 21.65
N VAL A 457 -14.85 13.01 20.81
CA VAL A 457 -15.97 12.39 20.04
C VAL A 457 -16.84 11.47 20.90
N ALA A 458 -16.28 10.86 21.94
CA ALA A 458 -17.04 10.04 22.88
C ALA A 458 -17.92 10.90 23.81
N ALA A 459 -17.47 12.10 24.16
CA ALA A 459 -18.25 13.03 24.99
C ALA A 459 -19.31 13.83 24.22
N HIS A 460 -19.10 14.12 22.93
CA HIS A 460 -19.95 15.06 22.19
C HIS A 460 -20.54 14.45 20.91
N PRO A 461 -21.79 14.78 20.55
CA PRO A 461 -22.38 14.39 19.28
C PRO A 461 -21.82 15.24 18.09
N PRO A 462 -21.87 14.74 16.84
CA PRO A 462 -21.42 15.49 15.65
C PRO A 462 -22.10 16.85 15.46
N GLU A 463 -23.33 17.00 15.95
CA GLU A 463 -24.09 18.26 15.91
C GLU A 463 -23.50 19.35 16.81
N ALA A 464 -22.61 18.99 17.75
CA ALA A 464 -21.90 19.90 18.63
C ALA A 464 -20.42 20.05 18.25
N LEU A 465 -19.77 18.97 17.80
CA LEU A 465 -18.34 18.93 17.50
C LEU A 465 -18.05 18.27 16.14
N ASN A 466 -17.33 18.99 15.29
CA ASN A 466 -16.69 18.47 14.09
C ASN A 466 -15.16 18.57 14.18
N LEU A 467 -14.46 17.69 13.46
CA LEU A 467 -13.01 17.57 13.49
C LEU A 467 -12.38 17.76 12.12
N VAL A 468 -11.27 18.48 12.08
CA VAL A 468 -10.32 18.49 10.95
C VAL A 468 -8.98 17.99 11.47
N LEU A 469 -8.53 16.85 10.97
CA LEU A 469 -7.33 16.17 11.44
C LEU A 469 -6.26 16.24 10.35
N ILE A 470 -5.15 16.92 10.62
CA ILE A 470 -4.07 17.16 9.66
C ILE A 470 -2.79 16.52 10.17
N ASP A 471 -2.15 15.68 9.35
CA ASP A 471 -0.87 15.03 9.61
C ASP A 471 0.10 15.29 8.44
N PHE A 472 1.09 16.17 8.66
CA PHE A 472 1.97 16.62 7.58
C PHE A 472 2.91 15.53 7.06
N LYS A 473 3.51 14.71 7.93
CA LYS A 473 4.53 13.70 7.57
C LYS A 473 3.95 12.32 7.19
N GLY A 474 2.62 12.18 7.14
CA GLY A 474 1.98 10.90 6.83
C GLY A 474 2.04 9.91 7.99
N GLY A 475 2.01 10.40 9.23
CA GLY A 475 1.89 9.57 10.41
C GLY A 475 0.57 8.79 10.46
N ALA A 476 0.56 7.73 11.26
CA ALA A 476 -0.64 6.93 11.52
C ALA A 476 -1.49 7.51 12.67
N THR A 477 -1.28 8.77 13.08
CA THR A 477 -1.86 9.33 14.30
C THR A 477 -3.39 9.25 14.28
N PHE A 478 -4.03 9.60 13.17
CA PHE A 478 -5.49 9.67 13.05
C PHE A 478 -6.12 8.53 12.22
N LEU A 479 -5.36 7.45 11.97
CA LEU A 479 -5.82 6.33 11.16
C LEU A 479 -7.07 5.68 11.75
N GLY A 480 -8.08 5.43 10.90
CA GLY A 480 -9.33 4.74 11.26
C GLY A 480 -10.43 5.64 11.82
N LEU A 481 -10.14 6.93 12.08
CA LEU A 481 -11.11 7.93 12.54
C LEU A 481 -12.03 8.47 11.44
N ASP A 482 -11.71 8.25 10.17
CA ASP A 482 -12.48 8.65 8.98
C ASP A 482 -13.91 8.09 8.97
N ARG A 483 -14.14 7.01 9.72
CA ARG A 483 -15.43 6.34 9.88
C ARG A 483 -16.40 7.08 10.80
N LEU A 484 -15.91 8.05 11.58
CA LEU A 484 -16.71 8.84 12.51
C LEU A 484 -17.43 9.98 11.81
N ARG A 485 -18.70 10.20 12.16
CA ARG A 485 -19.51 11.28 11.59
C ARG A 485 -19.07 12.67 12.04
N HIS A 486 -18.27 12.80 13.10
CA HIS A 486 -17.65 14.06 13.54
C HIS A 486 -16.56 14.55 12.59
N VAL A 487 -15.92 13.65 11.85
CA VAL A 487 -14.73 13.99 11.07
C VAL A 487 -15.14 14.64 9.75
N ALA A 488 -14.90 15.94 9.65
CA ALA A 488 -15.15 16.74 8.45
C ALA A 488 -14.03 16.59 7.41
N ALA A 489 -12.82 16.26 7.86
CA ALA A 489 -11.63 16.09 7.02
C ALA A 489 -10.53 15.31 7.76
N ILE A 490 -9.90 14.37 7.06
CA ILE A 490 -8.57 13.83 7.42
C ILE A 490 -7.63 14.11 6.27
N ILE A 491 -6.53 14.81 6.55
CA ILE A 491 -5.54 15.22 5.55
C ILE A 491 -4.18 14.71 6.01
N THR A 492 -3.66 13.70 5.31
CA THR A 492 -2.37 13.06 5.64
C THR A 492 -1.40 13.19 4.49
N ASN A 493 -0.11 13.01 4.77
CA ASN A 493 0.95 12.88 3.76
C ASN A 493 1.10 14.12 2.86
N LEU A 494 1.06 15.30 3.46
CA LEU A 494 1.18 16.58 2.75
C LEU A 494 2.62 16.93 2.36
N ALA A 495 3.62 16.31 2.98
CA ALA A 495 5.03 16.63 2.79
C ALA A 495 5.50 16.52 1.32
N ASP A 496 4.99 15.54 0.59
CA ASP A 496 5.39 15.27 -0.80
C ASP A 496 4.48 15.96 -1.84
N GLU A 497 3.38 16.58 -1.42
CA GLU A 497 2.32 17.08 -2.31
C GLU A 497 1.96 18.56 -2.05
N ALA A 498 2.88 19.46 -2.41
CA ALA A 498 2.73 20.93 -2.23
C ALA A 498 1.39 21.52 -2.74
N HIS A 499 0.80 20.93 -3.79
CA HIS A 499 -0.49 21.36 -4.32
C HIS A 499 -1.67 21.08 -3.35
N LEU A 500 -1.61 19.99 -2.57
CA LEU A 500 -2.61 19.66 -1.55
C LEU A 500 -2.57 20.64 -0.37
N VAL A 501 -1.39 21.16 0.00
CA VAL A 501 -1.27 22.18 1.05
C VAL A 501 -1.98 23.47 0.63
N THR A 502 -1.80 23.89 -0.63
CA THR A 502 -2.50 25.07 -1.18
C THR A 502 -4.01 24.85 -1.18
N ARG A 503 -4.46 23.68 -1.64
CA ARG A 503 -5.88 23.29 -1.61
C ARG A 503 -6.45 23.30 -0.18
N MET A 504 -5.68 22.84 0.81
CA MET A 504 -6.10 22.80 2.21
C MET A 504 -6.28 24.21 2.77
N SER A 505 -5.37 25.12 2.40
CA SER A 505 -5.52 26.53 2.70
C SER A 505 -6.84 27.07 2.15
N ASP A 506 -7.08 26.86 0.85
CA ASP A 506 -8.30 27.33 0.17
C ASP A 506 -9.57 26.77 0.84
N ALA A 507 -9.58 25.49 1.22
CA ALA A 507 -10.70 24.84 1.89
C ALA A 507 -11.00 25.37 3.31
N LEU A 508 -9.95 25.64 4.11
CA LEU A 508 -10.09 26.20 5.46
C LEU A 508 -10.50 27.69 5.43
N VAL A 509 -9.94 28.48 4.52
CA VAL A 509 -10.39 29.86 4.29
C VAL A 509 -11.85 29.87 3.82
N GLY A 510 -12.21 28.94 2.93
CA GLY A 510 -13.58 28.69 2.51
C GLY A 510 -14.52 28.41 3.68
N GLU A 511 -14.10 27.61 4.65
CA GLU A 511 -14.89 27.32 5.85
C GLU A 511 -15.08 28.55 6.74
N MET A 512 -14.03 29.36 6.92
CA MET A 512 -14.13 30.63 7.65
C MET A 512 -15.18 31.54 6.99
N HIS A 513 -15.12 31.68 5.66
CA HIS A 513 -16.07 32.51 4.90
C HIS A 513 -17.50 31.95 4.98
N ARG A 514 -17.67 30.63 4.82
CA ARG A 514 -18.97 29.95 4.93
C ARG A 514 -19.62 30.20 6.30
N ARG A 515 -18.85 30.08 7.38
CA ARG A 515 -19.34 30.31 8.74
C ARG A 515 -19.71 31.77 8.98
N GLN A 516 -18.88 32.72 8.52
CA GLN A 516 -19.20 34.15 8.58
C GLN A 516 -20.51 34.48 7.86
N GLU A 517 -20.67 33.97 6.64
CA GLU A 517 -21.86 34.18 5.83
C GLU A 517 -23.11 33.53 6.44
N LEU A 518 -22.96 32.36 7.07
CA LEU A 518 -24.04 31.70 7.80
C LEU A 518 -24.51 32.52 9.00
N LEU A 519 -23.58 33.05 9.81
CA LEU A 519 -23.92 33.91 10.96
C LEU A 519 -24.58 35.22 10.50
N ARG A 520 -24.09 35.80 9.39
CA ARG A 520 -24.63 37.02 8.79
C ARG A 520 -26.05 36.81 8.28
N SER A 521 -26.28 35.77 7.46
CA SER A 521 -27.58 35.47 6.85
C SER A 521 -28.63 34.98 7.85
N ALA A 522 -28.23 34.33 8.94
CA ALA A 522 -29.15 33.83 9.97
C ALA A 522 -29.72 34.91 10.92
N GLY A 523 -29.32 36.18 10.75
CA GLY A 523 -29.79 37.29 11.58
C GLY A 523 -28.70 38.22 12.09
N GLY A 524 -27.51 38.21 11.50
CA GLY A 524 -26.42 39.11 11.86
C GLY A 524 -25.75 38.78 13.20
N PHE A 525 -25.61 37.49 13.54
CA PHE A 525 -24.97 37.10 14.79
C PHE A 525 -23.47 37.43 14.77
N ALA A 526 -22.95 37.94 15.89
CA ALA A 526 -21.55 38.32 16.01
C ALA A 526 -20.61 37.12 16.24
N ASN A 527 -21.12 36.04 16.86
CA ASN A 527 -20.37 34.84 17.17
C ASN A 527 -21.30 33.60 17.23
N VAL A 528 -20.69 32.40 17.22
CA VAL A 528 -21.42 31.12 17.29
C VAL A 528 -22.16 30.93 18.60
N ALA A 529 -21.63 31.42 19.73
CA ALA A 529 -22.31 31.27 21.02
C ALA A 529 -23.68 31.98 21.06
N ASP A 530 -23.79 33.16 20.45
CA ASP A 530 -25.06 33.89 20.32
C ASP A 530 -26.01 33.19 19.34
N TYR A 531 -25.48 32.58 18.28
CA TYR A 531 -26.24 31.75 17.34
C TYR A 531 -26.85 30.53 18.03
N ASP A 532 -26.04 29.78 18.79
CA ASP A 532 -26.49 28.59 19.52
C ASP A 532 -27.47 28.95 20.64
N ARG A 533 -27.28 30.08 21.33
CA ARG A 533 -28.25 30.58 22.32
C ARG A 533 -29.61 30.89 21.67
N ALA A 534 -29.62 31.56 20.51
CA ALA A 534 -30.86 31.85 19.80
C ALA A 534 -31.54 30.57 19.27
N ARG A 535 -30.76 29.59 18.83
CA ARG A 535 -31.25 28.26 18.45
C ARG A 535 -31.86 27.51 19.64
N ALA A 536 -31.20 27.53 20.81
CA ALA A 536 -31.70 26.92 22.04
C ALA A 536 -33.01 27.56 22.53
N GLN A 537 -33.22 28.85 22.22
CA GLN A 537 -34.47 29.58 22.45
C GLN A 537 -35.59 29.26 21.45
N GLY A 538 -35.41 28.27 20.57
CA GLY A 538 -36.44 27.76 19.64
C GLY A 538 -36.46 28.43 18.27
N ARG A 539 -35.48 29.27 17.93
CA ARG A 539 -35.36 29.83 16.58
C ARG A 539 -35.00 28.71 15.59
N PRO A 540 -35.65 28.60 14.41
CA PRO A 540 -35.45 27.50 13.46
C PRO A 540 -34.13 27.65 12.68
N LEU A 541 -33.02 27.45 13.39
CA LEU A 541 -31.65 27.55 12.89
C LEU A 541 -31.02 26.15 12.79
N GLY A 542 -30.20 25.93 11.76
CA GLY A 542 -29.40 24.71 11.62
C GLY A 542 -28.37 24.54 12.73
N SER A 543 -27.79 23.36 12.89
CA SER A 543 -26.64 23.17 13.80
C SER A 543 -25.36 23.76 13.18
N LEU A 544 -24.60 24.52 13.97
CA LEU A 544 -23.28 25.01 13.60
C LEU A 544 -22.24 24.51 14.61
N PRO A 545 -21.79 23.24 14.50
CA PRO A 545 -20.88 22.64 15.47
C PRO A 545 -19.53 23.37 15.53
N VAL A 546 -18.88 23.31 16.70
CA VAL A 546 -17.49 23.74 16.88
C VAL A 546 -16.60 22.88 15.98
N LEU A 547 -15.72 23.52 15.20
CA LEU A 547 -14.74 22.85 14.36
C LEU A 547 -13.40 22.82 15.08
N PHE A 548 -12.99 21.65 15.57
CA PHE A 548 -11.71 21.47 16.21
C PHE A 548 -10.67 20.96 15.20
N ILE A 549 -9.70 21.83 14.90
CA ILE A 549 -8.65 21.61 13.90
C ILE A 549 -7.39 21.18 14.64
N VAL A 550 -6.96 19.94 14.43
CA VAL A 550 -5.75 19.37 15.04
C VAL A 550 -4.69 19.22 13.94
N VAL A 551 -3.57 19.93 14.09
CA VAL A 551 -2.47 19.92 13.12
C VAL A 551 -1.25 19.27 13.75
N ASP A 552 -0.92 18.06 13.32
CA ASP A 552 0.31 17.38 13.72
C ASP A 552 1.49 17.76 12.83
N GLU A 553 2.66 17.91 13.44
CA GLU A 553 3.91 18.39 12.82
C GLU A 553 3.79 19.78 12.15
N PHE A 554 3.07 20.73 12.77
CA PHE A 554 2.84 22.05 12.17
C PHE A 554 4.14 22.84 11.89
N SER A 555 5.18 22.64 12.69
CA SER A 555 6.46 23.35 12.50
C SER A 555 7.15 22.96 11.19
N GLU A 556 6.97 21.71 10.75
CA GLU A 556 7.48 21.23 9.46
C GLU A 556 6.61 21.72 8.31
N LEU A 557 5.30 21.79 8.52
CA LEU A 557 4.41 22.43 7.54
C LEU A 557 4.86 23.87 7.24
N LEU A 558 5.16 24.66 8.27
CA LEU A 558 5.62 26.04 8.12
C LEU A 558 7.07 26.15 7.59
N SER A 559 7.90 25.11 7.75
CA SER A 559 9.26 25.10 7.21
C SER A 559 9.24 25.02 5.69
N HIS A 560 8.36 24.19 5.13
CA HIS A 560 8.15 24.02 3.69
C HIS A 560 7.21 25.07 3.08
N HIS A 561 6.20 25.53 3.83
CA HIS A 561 5.15 26.44 3.37
C HIS A 561 4.93 27.61 4.35
N PRO A 562 5.82 28.64 4.33
CA PRO A 562 5.77 29.73 5.30
C PRO A 562 4.50 30.59 5.20
N ASP A 563 3.94 30.76 3.99
CA ASP A 563 2.73 31.56 3.74
C ASP A 563 1.50 31.04 4.54
N PHE A 564 1.52 29.77 4.94
CA PHE A 564 0.44 29.16 5.71
C PHE A 564 0.31 29.71 7.15
N ALA A 565 1.36 30.35 7.67
CA ALA A 565 1.32 31.00 8.98
C ALA A 565 0.20 32.05 9.06
N GLU A 566 -0.06 32.78 7.97
CA GLU A 566 -1.11 33.79 7.90
C GLU A 566 -2.51 33.21 8.14
N LEU A 567 -2.76 31.98 7.66
CA LEU A 567 -4.02 31.27 7.89
C LEU A 567 -4.21 30.93 9.37
N PHE A 568 -3.17 30.42 10.03
CA PHE A 568 -3.26 30.14 11.47
C PHE A 568 -3.46 31.41 12.30
N VAL A 569 -2.85 32.53 11.90
CA VAL A 569 -3.09 33.83 12.55
C VAL A 569 -4.52 34.30 12.31
N ALA A 570 -5.05 34.12 11.10
CA ALA A 570 -6.43 34.45 10.78
C ALA A 570 -7.43 33.60 11.61
N ILE A 571 -7.16 32.30 11.77
CA ILE A 571 -7.92 31.41 12.66
C ILE A 571 -7.74 31.82 14.13
N GLY A 572 -6.55 32.18 14.59
CA GLY A 572 -6.33 32.66 15.97
C GLY A 572 -7.11 33.95 16.28
N ARG A 573 -7.30 34.82 15.28
CA ARG A 573 -8.02 36.09 15.41
C ARG A 573 -9.54 35.94 15.30
N LEU A 574 -10.02 35.17 14.32
CA LEU A 574 -11.45 35.05 13.98
C LEU A 574 -12.09 33.74 14.43
N GLY A 575 -11.28 32.71 14.67
CA GLY A 575 -11.75 31.35 14.97
C GLY A 575 -12.61 31.29 16.22
N ARG A 576 -12.28 32.08 17.25
CA ARG A 576 -13.12 32.27 18.43
C ARG A 576 -14.59 32.57 18.08
N SER A 577 -14.84 33.63 17.33
CA SER A 577 -16.22 34.01 16.99
C SER A 577 -16.89 33.04 16.00
N LEU A 578 -16.10 32.30 15.21
CA LEU A 578 -16.58 31.32 14.24
C LEU A 578 -16.72 29.90 14.80
N GLY A 579 -16.38 29.68 16.07
CA GLY A 579 -16.34 28.34 16.66
C GLY A 579 -15.32 27.42 15.96
N MET A 580 -14.20 27.97 15.49
CA MET A 580 -13.08 27.22 14.91
C MET A 580 -11.92 27.21 15.91
N HIS A 581 -11.68 26.06 16.53
CA HIS A 581 -10.69 25.87 17.59
C HIS A 581 -9.45 25.19 16.99
N LEU A 582 -8.25 25.55 17.46
CA LEU A 582 -6.99 25.12 16.82
C LEU A 582 -6.04 24.48 17.85
N LEU A 583 -5.60 23.25 17.58
CA LEU A 583 -4.53 22.59 18.33
C LEU A 583 -3.33 22.35 17.40
N LEU A 584 -2.25 23.08 17.63
CA LEU A 584 -0.99 22.90 16.91
C LEU A 584 -0.10 21.93 17.67
N ALA A 585 0.37 20.86 17.01
CA ALA A 585 1.22 19.85 17.62
C ALA A 585 2.53 19.70 16.85
N SER A 586 3.67 19.55 17.55
CA SER A 586 4.98 19.36 16.90
C SER A 586 5.95 18.55 17.75
N GLN A 587 6.85 17.81 17.09
CA GLN A 587 7.95 17.11 17.76
C GLN A 587 9.05 18.04 18.24
N ARG A 588 9.25 19.16 17.55
CA ARG A 588 10.25 20.18 17.83
C ARG A 588 9.66 21.55 17.66
N LEU A 589 10.17 22.51 18.42
CA LEU A 589 9.71 23.89 18.34
C LEU A 589 10.84 24.81 17.95
N ASP A 590 10.61 25.61 16.91
CA ASP A 590 11.47 26.72 16.51
C ASP A 590 10.72 28.02 16.87
N GLU A 591 11.27 28.81 17.82
CA GLU A 591 10.64 30.04 18.32
C GLU A 591 10.30 31.02 17.20
N GLY A 592 11.11 31.08 16.13
CA GLY A 592 10.86 31.95 14.99
C GLY A 592 9.54 31.65 14.26
N ARG A 593 9.03 30.42 14.36
CA ARG A 593 7.83 29.93 13.67
C ARG A 593 6.52 30.21 14.41
N LEU A 594 6.60 30.59 15.69
CA LEU A 594 5.42 30.94 16.50
C LEU A 594 5.06 32.42 16.43
N ARG A 595 5.88 33.24 15.76
CA ARG A 595 5.73 34.69 15.72
C ARG A 595 4.33 35.10 15.24
N GLY A 596 3.58 35.81 16.09
CA GLY A 596 2.21 36.25 15.83
C GLY A 596 1.11 35.25 16.21
N LEU A 597 1.45 33.98 16.48
CA LEU A 597 0.51 32.96 16.97
C LEU A 597 0.49 32.86 18.50
N GLU A 598 1.61 33.15 19.17
CA GLU A 598 1.76 32.98 20.63
C GLU A 598 0.67 33.66 21.46
N THR A 599 0.19 34.82 21.01
CA THR A 599 -0.87 35.60 21.68
C THR A 599 -2.25 34.97 21.58
N HIS A 600 -2.44 34.03 20.65
CA HIS A 600 -3.70 33.33 20.42
C HIS A 600 -3.73 31.94 21.09
N LEU A 601 -2.57 31.33 21.32
CA LEU A 601 -2.42 29.99 21.91
C LEU A 601 -2.55 30.06 23.45
N SER A 602 -3.76 29.77 23.94
CA SER A 602 -4.19 30.01 25.32
C SER A 602 -3.73 28.92 26.29
N TYR A 603 -3.87 27.64 25.90
CA TYR A 603 -3.39 26.50 26.69
C TYR A 603 -2.20 25.83 26.02
N ARG A 604 -1.29 25.29 26.83
CA ARG A 604 -0.05 24.67 26.34
C ARG A 604 0.19 23.33 27.03
N ILE A 605 0.28 22.28 26.24
CA ILE A 605 0.58 20.93 26.67
C ILE A 605 2.02 20.62 26.27
N CYS A 606 2.86 20.29 27.23
CA CYS A 606 4.27 20.01 27.00
C CYS A 606 4.60 18.63 27.56
N LEU A 607 4.78 17.65 26.67
CA LEU A 607 5.36 16.36 27.00
C LEU A 607 6.89 16.50 27.07
N LYS A 608 7.60 15.40 27.33
CA LYS A 608 9.06 15.40 27.37
C LYS A 608 9.66 16.05 26.10
N THR A 609 10.45 17.11 26.27
CA THR A 609 11.13 17.85 25.19
C THR A 609 12.58 17.37 24.99
N PHE A 610 13.21 17.71 23.86
CA PHE A 610 14.62 17.38 23.60
C PHE A 610 15.58 18.28 24.38
N SER A 611 15.16 19.52 24.68
CA SER A 611 15.99 20.47 25.40
C SER A 611 15.19 21.29 26.42
N ALA A 612 15.92 21.85 27.40
CA ALA A 612 15.39 22.84 28.33
C ALA A 612 14.96 24.14 27.62
N GLY A 613 15.56 24.47 26.46
CA GLY A 613 15.17 25.63 25.64
C GLY A 613 13.75 25.50 25.12
N GLU A 614 13.41 24.36 24.51
CA GLU A 614 12.06 24.07 24.01
C GLU A 614 11.01 24.12 25.12
N SER A 615 11.32 23.57 26.31
CA SER A 615 10.43 23.64 27.46
C SER A 615 10.16 25.08 27.89
N ARG A 616 11.19 25.94 27.91
CA ARG A 616 11.02 27.37 28.24
C ARG A 616 10.20 28.10 27.19
N ALA A 617 10.39 27.82 25.90
CA ALA A 617 9.60 28.43 24.84
C ALA A 617 8.09 28.14 24.98
N VAL A 618 7.73 26.91 25.39
CA VAL A 618 6.33 26.51 25.57
C VAL A 618 5.79 26.94 26.94
N LEU A 619 6.43 26.50 28.03
CA LEU A 619 5.91 26.65 29.39
C LEU A 619 6.43 27.90 30.12
N GLY A 620 7.55 28.47 29.69
CA GLY A 620 8.30 29.49 30.44
C GLY A 620 9.30 28.92 31.46
N VAL A 621 9.28 27.60 31.70
CA VAL A 621 10.14 26.89 32.65
C VAL A 621 10.78 25.65 31.99
N PRO A 622 11.94 25.15 32.45
CA PRO A 622 12.63 24.01 31.83
C PRO A 622 12.07 22.62 32.21
N ASP A 623 11.02 22.56 33.02
CA ASP A 623 10.57 21.36 33.72
C ASP A 623 10.16 20.19 32.82
N ALA A 624 9.66 20.46 31.60
CA ALA A 624 9.27 19.40 30.67
C ALA A 624 10.47 18.58 30.17
N TYR A 625 11.67 19.16 30.13
CA TYR A 625 12.90 18.44 29.79
C TYR A 625 13.24 17.35 30.83
N HIS A 626 12.89 17.61 32.10
CA HIS A 626 13.14 16.70 33.22
C HIS A 626 12.05 15.63 33.40
N LEU A 627 11.03 15.60 32.54
CA LEU A 627 10.02 14.54 32.57
C LEU A 627 10.65 13.15 32.35
N PRO A 628 10.12 12.10 32.98
CA PRO A 628 10.61 10.74 32.81
C PRO A 628 10.51 10.30 31.34
N SER A 629 11.37 9.38 30.92
CA SER A 629 11.36 8.86 29.53
C SER A 629 10.18 7.94 29.23
N SER A 630 9.35 7.62 30.22
CA SER A 630 8.09 6.92 30.03
C SER A 630 7.12 7.79 29.21
N PRO A 631 6.55 7.27 28.10
CA PRO A 631 5.58 8.00 27.30
C PRO A 631 4.37 8.44 28.13
N GLY A 632 3.82 9.62 27.82
CA GLY A 632 2.60 10.16 28.42
C GLY A 632 2.81 11.05 29.64
N ALA A 633 4.03 11.21 30.15
CA ALA A 633 4.29 12.22 31.18
C ALA A 633 4.24 13.62 30.55
N ALA A 634 3.42 14.52 31.10
CA ALA A 634 3.16 15.84 30.51
C ALA A 634 2.90 16.93 31.56
N TYR A 635 3.05 18.18 31.13
CA TYR A 635 2.58 19.38 31.83
C TYR A 635 1.48 20.05 31.02
N LEU A 636 0.45 20.55 31.69
CA LEU A 636 -0.56 21.46 31.15
C LEU A 636 -0.35 22.83 31.78
N LYS A 637 -0.18 23.86 30.94
CA LYS A 637 -0.18 25.28 31.33
C LYS A 637 -1.44 25.96 30.80
N THR A 638 -2.20 26.58 31.69
CA THR A 638 -3.41 27.35 31.33
C THR A 638 -3.07 28.83 31.12
N ALA A 639 -4.01 29.61 30.58
CA ALA A 639 -3.86 31.05 30.42
C ALA A 639 -3.68 31.80 31.76
N ALA A 640 -4.18 31.24 32.86
CA ALA A 640 -3.98 31.77 34.22
C ALA A 640 -2.55 31.59 34.74
N GLY A 641 -1.72 30.79 34.05
CA GLY A 641 -0.35 30.50 34.42
C GLY A 641 -0.19 29.23 35.27
N ASP A 642 -1.29 28.56 35.63
CA ASP A 642 -1.25 27.33 36.42
C ASP A 642 -0.57 26.20 35.64
N LEU A 643 0.39 25.54 36.29
CA LEU A 643 1.16 24.44 35.71
C LEU A 643 0.79 23.14 36.43
N THR A 644 0.14 22.22 35.71
CA THR A 644 -0.30 20.93 36.25
C THR A 644 0.49 19.78 35.61
N ARG A 645 1.19 18.98 36.43
CA ARG A 645 1.83 17.75 35.95
C ARG A 645 0.85 16.59 35.95
N PHE A 646 0.81 15.84 34.86
CA PHE A 646 -0.10 14.71 34.70
C PHE A 646 0.48 13.60 33.82
N GLN A 647 -0.15 12.44 33.89
CA GLN A 647 0.10 11.29 33.01
C GLN A 647 -1.08 11.15 32.05
N THR A 648 -0.84 11.15 30.74
CA THR A 648 -1.89 11.05 29.72
C THR A 648 -2.60 9.70 29.75
N ALA A 649 -3.87 9.70 29.37
CA ALA A 649 -4.61 8.47 29.11
C ALA A 649 -4.02 7.69 27.89
N PHE A 650 -4.37 6.41 27.78
CA PHE A 650 -3.89 5.49 26.75
C PHE A 650 -5.08 4.74 26.12
N VAL A 651 -5.20 4.77 24.78
CA VAL A 651 -6.34 4.21 24.02
C VAL A 651 -5.92 3.11 23.04
N SER A 652 -4.62 2.96 22.79
CA SER A 652 -4.06 1.86 22.00
C SER A 652 -3.95 0.53 22.77
N GLY A 653 -4.42 0.48 24.02
CA GLY A 653 -4.49 -0.74 24.82
C GLY A 653 -5.53 -1.72 24.30
N VAL A 654 -5.30 -3.02 24.47
CA VAL A 654 -6.23 -4.08 24.05
C VAL A 654 -7.42 -4.13 25.00
N VAL A 655 -8.64 -4.23 24.47
CA VAL A 655 -9.83 -4.50 25.29
C VAL A 655 -9.84 -5.99 25.65
N ASP A 656 -9.61 -6.31 26.91
CA ASP A 656 -9.88 -7.64 27.46
C ASP A 656 -11.40 -7.86 27.47
N THR A 657 -11.93 -8.38 26.37
CA THR A 657 -13.33 -8.78 26.26
C THR A 657 -13.58 -10.05 27.07
N ALA A 658 -13.63 -9.89 28.40
CA ALA A 658 -14.11 -10.91 29.31
C ALA A 658 -15.64 -11.04 29.22
N ALA A 659 -16.17 -11.46 28.06
CA ALA A 659 -17.56 -11.86 27.90
C ALA A 659 -17.75 -12.72 26.64
N VAL A 660 -17.26 -13.97 26.70
CA VAL A 660 -17.75 -15.01 25.80
C VAL A 660 -19.20 -15.29 26.18
N ALA A 661 -20.14 -15.02 25.27
CA ALA A 661 -21.51 -15.52 25.40
C ALA A 661 -21.46 -17.04 25.66
N PRO A 662 -22.29 -17.60 26.56
CA PRO A 662 -22.17 -19.00 26.95
C PRO A 662 -22.47 -19.89 25.73
N ARG A 663 -21.41 -20.34 25.04
CA ARG A 663 -21.47 -21.57 24.26
C ARG A 663 -21.89 -22.67 25.24
N SER A 664 -22.71 -23.62 24.80
CA SER A 664 -23.03 -24.79 25.61
C SER A 664 -21.74 -25.54 25.94
N VAL A 665 -21.14 -25.24 27.08
CA VAL A 665 -19.92 -25.88 27.54
C VAL A 665 -20.34 -27.19 28.20
N SER A 666 -20.13 -28.32 27.52
CA SER A 666 -20.13 -29.60 28.20
C SER A 666 -18.82 -29.68 29.00
N PRO A 667 -18.85 -29.70 30.35
CA PRO A 667 -17.63 -29.90 31.12
C PRO A 667 -16.98 -31.23 30.71
N ARG A 668 -15.67 -31.20 30.46
CA ARG A 668 -14.86 -32.41 30.21
C ARG A 668 -13.81 -32.53 31.31
N ARG A 669 -13.39 -33.76 31.61
CA ARG A 669 -12.32 -34.01 32.57
C ARG A 669 -11.01 -33.46 32.01
N PHE A 670 -10.37 -32.53 32.72
CA PHE A 670 -9.03 -32.03 32.39
C PHE A 670 -8.01 -33.11 32.74
N THR A 671 -7.33 -33.67 31.74
CA THR A 671 -6.32 -34.73 31.89
C THR A 671 -4.97 -34.25 31.37
N ALA A 672 -3.90 -34.99 31.67
CA ALA A 672 -2.57 -34.70 31.13
C ALA A 672 -2.45 -34.89 29.60
N ALA A 673 -3.42 -35.56 28.95
CA ALA A 673 -3.42 -35.77 27.50
C ALA A 673 -3.73 -34.47 26.71
N PRO A 674 -3.16 -34.28 25.51
CA PRO A 674 -3.41 -33.10 24.68
C PRO A 674 -4.87 -33.03 24.18
N VAL A 675 -5.44 -31.83 24.17
CA VAL A 675 -6.83 -31.57 23.72
C VAL A 675 -6.81 -30.87 22.36
N SER A 676 -7.27 -31.56 21.32
CA SER A 676 -7.43 -30.98 19.98
C SER A 676 -8.52 -29.91 19.97
N ALA A 677 -8.26 -28.77 19.34
CA ALA A 677 -9.27 -27.74 19.13
C ALA A 677 -10.25 -28.15 18.02
N PRO A 678 -11.55 -27.82 18.11
CA PRO A 678 -12.44 -27.92 16.96
C PRO A 678 -11.99 -26.90 15.89
N GLU A 679 -11.92 -27.34 14.62
CA GLU A 679 -11.47 -26.51 13.50
C GLU A 679 -12.27 -25.20 13.43
N ALA A 680 -11.56 -24.07 13.51
CA ALA A 680 -12.15 -22.74 13.42
C ALA A 680 -12.19 -22.28 11.94
N THR A 681 -13.34 -21.76 11.51
CA THR A 681 -13.48 -21.18 10.17
C THR A 681 -12.69 -19.86 10.04
N ALA A 682 -12.29 -19.50 8.82
CA ALA A 682 -11.53 -18.27 8.53
C ALA A 682 -12.20 -16.98 9.06
N ALA A 683 -13.52 -16.99 9.27
CA ALA A 683 -14.27 -15.89 9.85
C ALA A 683 -13.98 -15.67 11.35
N ASP A 684 -13.68 -16.72 12.11
CA ASP A 684 -13.34 -16.63 13.53
C ASP A 684 -11.91 -16.12 13.76
N VAL A 685 -10.99 -16.39 12.81
CA VAL A 685 -9.61 -15.86 12.84
C VAL A 685 -9.60 -14.36 12.59
N ALA A 686 -10.44 -13.85 11.68
CA ALA A 686 -10.58 -12.42 11.43
C ALA A 686 -11.11 -11.65 12.66
N ARG A 687 -11.93 -12.28 13.50
CA ARG A 687 -12.53 -11.67 14.69
C ARG A 687 -11.60 -11.66 15.92
N ARG A 688 -10.52 -12.46 15.91
CA ARG A 688 -9.52 -12.59 16.99
C ARG A 688 -8.31 -11.64 16.85
N ARG A 689 -8.37 -10.61 16.01
CA ARG A 689 -7.44 -9.47 16.15
C ARG A 689 -7.70 -8.83 17.52
N ARG A 690 -6.67 -8.72 18.37
CA ARG A 690 -6.71 -7.96 19.62
C ARG A 690 -7.19 -6.54 19.29
N ARG A 691 -8.45 -6.22 19.57
CA ARG A 691 -9.04 -4.89 19.29
C ARG A 691 -8.57 -3.90 20.33
N THR A 692 -8.13 -2.72 19.90
CA THR A 692 -7.77 -1.64 20.82
C THR A 692 -9.02 -0.96 21.41
N VAL A 693 -8.88 -0.19 22.49
CA VAL A 693 -9.97 0.66 23.01
C VAL A 693 -10.41 1.64 21.92
N LEU A 694 -9.46 2.26 21.22
CA LEU A 694 -9.71 3.13 20.07
C LEU A 694 -10.58 2.44 19.01
N ASP A 695 -10.17 1.27 18.51
CA ASP A 695 -10.92 0.56 17.47
C ASP A 695 -12.33 0.20 17.93
N THR A 696 -12.46 -0.23 19.18
CA THR A 696 -13.74 -0.68 19.75
C THR A 696 -14.73 0.48 19.90
N VAL A 697 -14.27 1.62 20.43
CA VAL A 697 -15.11 2.82 20.59
C VAL A 697 -15.44 3.44 19.23
N VAL A 698 -14.49 3.52 18.31
CA VAL A 698 -14.73 4.02 16.95
C VAL A 698 -15.73 3.15 16.20
N ASP A 699 -15.60 1.82 16.27
CA ASP A 699 -16.55 0.88 15.66
C ASP A 699 -17.98 1.07 16.20
N ARG A 700 -18.11 1.49 17.48
CA ARG A 700 -19.42 1.78 18.09
C ARG A 700 -19.97 3.13 17.66
N LEU A 701 -19.16 4.18 17.65
CA LEU A 701 -19.60 5.52 17.26
C LEU A 701 -19.82 5.66 15.75
N ALA A 702 -19.19 4.82 14.93
CA ALA A 702 -19.31 4.85 13.48
C ALA A 702 -20.78 4.71 13.04
N GLY A 703 -21.24 5.64 12.19
CA GLY A 703 -22.61 5.66 11.67
C GLY A 703 -23.66 6.40 12.51
N HIS A 704 -23.33 6.84 13.74
CA HIS A 704 -24.25 7.58 14.61
C HIS A 704 -24.13 9.11 14.46
N GLY A 705 -25.26 9.83 14.62
CA GLY A 705 -25.35 11.29 14.48
C GLY A 705 -25.45 11.80 13.03
N THR A 706 -25.54 13.12 12.85
CA THR A 706 -25.55 13.77 11.53
C THR A 706 -24.12 13.86 10.97
N PRO A 707 -23.87 13.45 9.71
CA PRO A 707 -22.54 13.56 9.12
C PRO A 707 -22.03 15.01 9.12
N ALA A 708 -20.77 15.20 9.50
CA ALA A 708 -20.10 16.48 9.46
C ALA A 708 -20.12 17.06 8.04
N HIS A 709 -20.29 18.39 7.98
CA HIS A 709 -20.10 19.15 6.75
C HIS A 709 -18.68 18.90 6.22
N GLN A 710 -18.56 18.40 5.00
CA GLN A 710 -17.29 18.02 4.39
C GLN A 710 -16.49 19.29 4.03
N VAL A 711 -15.56 19.68 4.90
CA VAL A 711 -14.65 20.81 4.65
C VAL A 711 -13.62 20.44 3.59
N TRP A 712 -13.18 19.18 3.58
CA TRP A 712 -12.21 18.66 2.63
C TRP A 712 -12.84 17.55 1.80
N LEU A 713 -12.99 17.80 0.50
CA LEU A 713 -13.37 16.75 -0.43
C LEU A 713 -12.14 15.95 -0.89
N PRO A 714 -12.31 14.64 -1.17
CA PRO A 714 -11.23 13.83 -1.74
C PRO A 714 -10.66 14.47 -3.00
N PRO A 715 -9.33 14.58 -3.12
CA PRO A 715 -8.75 15.15 -4.32
C PRO A 715 -9.11 14.41 -5.60
N LEU A 716 -9.24 15.15 -6.71
CA LEU A 716 -9.55 14.61 -8.03
C LEU A 716 -8.35 13.81 -8.59
N THR A 717 -8.11 12.64 -8.04
CA THR A 717 -7.06 11.69 -8.47
C THR A 717 -7.58 10.67 -9.47
N THR A 718 -8.87 10.33 -9.38
CA THR A 718 -9.51 9.30 -10.21
C THR A 718 -10.54 9.95 -11.14
N SER A 719 -10.42 9.71 -12.44
CA SER A 719 -11.36 10.26 -13.42
C SER A 719 -12.76 9.69 -13.22
N PRO A 720 -13.81 10.54 -13.16
CA PRO A 720 -15.18 10.06 -13.12
C PRO A 720 -15.56 9.40 -14.45
N THR A 721 -16.60 8.58 -14.45
CA THR A 721 -17.21 8.04 -15.68
C THR A 721 -18.36 8.94 -16.13
N LEU A 722 -18.79 8.84 -17.39
CA LEU A 722 -19.83 9.73 -17.92
C LEU A 722 -21.18 9.50 -17.24
N ASP A 723 -21.51 8.26 -16.88
CA ASP A 723 -22.71 7.93 -16.10
C ASP A 723 -22.72 8.58 -14.70
N MET A 724 -21.56 8.84 -14.09
CA MET A 724 -21.49 9.55 -12.80
C MET A 724 -21.79 11.06 -12.93
N LEU A 725 -21.58 11.64 -14.11
CA LEU A 725 -21.79 13.07 -14.35
C LEU A 725 -23.20 13.38 -14.86
N VAL A 726 -23.90 12.38 -15.39
CA VAL A 726 -25.22 12.54 -15.97
C VAL A 726 -26.28 12.35 -14.88
N THR A 727 -26.77 13.46 -14.34
CA THR A 727 -27.79 13.48 -13.27
C THR A 727 -29.24 13.59 -13.77
N GLY A 728 -29.48 13.49 -15.09
CA GLY A 728 -30.79 13.56 -15.73
C GLY A 728 -30.74 13.25 -17.24
N ASP A 729 -31.83 13.50 -17.97
CA ASP A 729 -31.87 13.36 -19.45
C ASP A 729 -30.95 14.40 -20.09
N LEU A 730 -29.84 13.95 -20.69
CA LEU A 730 -29.02 14.80 -21.54
C LEU A 730 -29.82 15.17 -22.80
N ARG A 731 -29.95 16.47 -23.07
CA ARG A 731 -30.56 16.97 -24.33
C ARG A 731 -29.82 18.19 -24.84
N GLY A 732 -29.62 18.24 -26.15
CA GLY A 732 -29.04 19.38 -26.85
C GLY A 732 -27.50 19.43 -26.79
N LEU A 733 -26.96 20.63 -27.03
CA LEU A 733 -25.53 20.88 -27.23
C LEU A 733 -24.77 21.26 -25.95
N ARG A 734 -25.38 21.01 -24.78
CA ARG A 734 -24.77 21.23 -23.47
C ARG A 734 -24.47 19.89 -22.82
N VAL A 735 -23.19 19.51 -22.73
CA VAL A 735 -22.82 18.16 -22.27
C VAL A 735 -21.73 18.16 -21.18
N PRO A 736 -21.81 17.25 -20.20
CA PRO A 736 -20.78 17.09 -19.19
C PRO A 736 -19.57 16.36 -19.76
N ILE A 737 -18.37 16.82 -19.41
CA ILE A 737 -17.09 16.23 -19.86
C ILE A 737 -16.10 15.95 -18.73
N GLY A 738 -16.39 16.36 -17.49
CA GLY A 738 -15.50 16.17 -16.35
C GLY A 738 -16.02 16.79 -15.06
N LEU A 739 -15.12 16.95 -14.09
CA LEU A 739 -15.35 17.67 -12.83
C LEU A 739 -14.36 18.83 -12.69
N VAL A 740 -14.79 19.91 -12.05
CA VAL A 740 -13.97 21.05 -11.62
C VAL A 740 -13.90 21.03 -10.11
N ASP A 741 -12.69 21.13 -9.59
CA ASP A 741 -12.43 21.19 -8.16
C ASP A 741 -12.57 22.63 -7.64
N ARG A 742 -13.44 22.81 -6.64
CA ARG A 742 -13.65 24.09 -5.96
C ARG A 742 -13.40 23.95 -4.47
N PRO A 743 -12.13 23.95 -4.03
CA PRO A 743 -11.80 23.75 -2.63
C PRO A 743 -12.33 24.88 -1.73
N PHE A 744 -12.27 26.14 -2.19
CA PHE A 744 -12.81 27.28 -1.45
C PHE A 744 -14.33 27.18 -1.22
N GLU A 745 -15.09 26.77 -2.24
CA GLU A 745 -16.54 26.53 -2.10
C GLU A 745 -16.88 25.13 -1.56
N GLN A 746 -15.87 24.30 -1.28
CA GLN A 746 -15.99 22.95 -0.71
C GLN A 746 -16.92 22.04 -1.52
N ARG A 747 -16.83 22.08 -2.85
CA ARG A 747 -17.64 21.26 -3.76
C ARG A 747 -16.89 20.89 -5.04
N HIS A 748 -17.38 19.87 -5.74
CA HIS A 748 -16.98 19.58 -7.11
C HIS A 748 -18.12 19.98 -8.05
N ASP A 749 -17.83 20.81 -9.04
CA ASP A 749 -18.80 21.23 -10.05
C ASP A 749 -18.63 20.38 -11.32
N VAL A 750 -19.72 20.06 -12.01
CA VAL A 750 -19.64 19.33 -13.28
C VAL A 750 -19.09 20.24 -14.37
N LEU A 751 -17.94 19.87 -14.95
CA LEU A 751 -17.38 20.54 -16.11
C LEU A 751 -18.28 20.28 -17.32
N THR A 752 -18.95 21.32 -17.79
CA THR A 752 -19.91 21.25 -18.90
C THR A 752 -19.42 22.12 -20.05
N VAL A 753 -19.51 21.62 -21.27
CA VAL A 753 -19.29 22.42 -22.49
C VAL A 753 -20.64 22.84 -23.08
N GLU A 754 -20.75 24.10 -23.48
CA GLU A 754 -21.94 24.69 -24.09
C GLU A 754 -21.64 25.02 -25.54
N LEU A 755 -22.14 24.20 -26.47
CA LEU A 755 -21.78 24.28 -27.89
C LEU A 755 -22.88 24.89 -28.77
N SER A 756 -23.97 25.39 -28.17
CA SER A 756 -25.09 25.97 -28.92
C SER A 756 -24.84 27.37 -29.49
N GLY A 757 -23.86 28.13 -28.97
CA GLY A 757 -23.62 29.53 -29.32
C GLY A 757 -22.18 29.84 -29.74
N ALA A 758 -21.71 31.04 -29.37
CA ALA A 758 -20.36 31.52 -29.69
C ALA A 758 -19.22 30.62 -29.16
N ALA A 759 -19.51 29.80 -28.14
CA ALA A 759 -18.61 28.80 -27.58
C ALA A 759 -18.59 27.47 -28.34
N GLY A 760 -19.22 27.38 -29.52
CA GLY A 760 -19.36 26.15 -30.29
C GLY A 760 -18.07 25.57 -30.88
N ASN A 761 -17.01 26.36 -31.04
CA ASN A 761 -15.69 25.88 -31.45
C ASN A 761 -14.84 25.52 -30.22
N VAL A 762 -14.12 24.39 -30.29
CA VAL A 762 -13.41 23.79 -29.16
C VAL A 762 -11.95 23.53 -29.49
N ALA A 763 -11.04 23.89 -28.57
CA ALA A 763 -9.65 23.43 -28.58
C ALA A 763 -9.32 22.66 -27.31
N ILE A 764 -8.76 21.46 -27.47
CA ILE A 764 -8.20 20.66 -26.38
C ILE A 764 -6.68 20.64 -26.52
N VAL A 765 -5.99 21.33 -25.62
CA VAL A 765 -4.53 21.52 -25.69
C VAL A 765 -3.86 20.81 -24.53
N GLY A 766 -2.74 20.12 -24.79
CA GLY A 766 -2.05 19.36 -23.74
C GLY A 766 -0.82 18.60 -24.23
N ALA A 767 0.11 18.29 -23.34
CA ALA A 767 1.31 17.50 -23.65
C ALA A 767 0.98 16.12 -24.27
N PRO A 768 1.95 15.45 -24.90
CA PRO A 768 1.81 14.03 -25.24
C PRO A 768 1.33 13.20 -24.03
N ARG A 769 0.36 12.31 -24.28
CA ARG A 769 -0.29 11.46 -23.25
C ARG A 769 -1.02 12.21 -22.11
N SER A 770 -1.33 13.50 -22.26
CA SER A 770 -2.12 14.24 -21.27
C SER A 770 -3.62 13.88 -21.24
N GLY A 771 -4.12 13.12 -22.21
CA GLY A 771 -5.53 12.71 -22.29
C GLY A 771 -6.37 13.41 -23.38
N LYS A 772 -5.76 14.15 -24.32
CA LYS A 772 -6.46 14.90 -25.39
C LYS A 772 -7.49 14.06 -26.17
N SER A 773 -7.07 12.94 -26.76
CA SER A 773 -7.96 12.05 -27.52
C SER A 773 -9.01 11.38 -26.62
N THR A 774 -8.75 11.23 -25.32
CA THR A 774 -9.77 10.76 -24.36
C THR A 774 -10.82 11.83 -24.13
N ALA A 775 -10.42 13.09 -23.91
CA ALA A 775 -11.35 14.22 -23.77
C ALA A 775 -12.24 14.40 -25.02
N LEU A 776 -11.67 14.27 -26.22
CA LEU A 776 -12.44 14.26 -27.47
C LEU A 776 -13.51 13.16 -27.48
N ARG A 777 -13.12 11.92 -27.19
CA ARG A 777 -14.05 10.77 -27.16
C ARG A 777 -15.13 10.95 -26.11
N THR A 778 -14.79 11.48 -24.94
CA THR A 778 -15.73 11.79 -23.86
C THR A 778 -16.77 12.80 -24.34
N MET A 779 -16.35 13.90 -24.97
CA MET A 779 -17.26 14.91 -25.50
C MET A 779 -18.15 14.37 -26.63
N MET A 780 -17.57 13.63 -27.58
CA MET A 780 -18.31 13.05 -28.70
C MET A 780 -19.38 12.05 -28.22
N LEU A 781 -19.03 11.15 -27.30
CA LEU A 781 -20.01 10.21 -26.75
C LEU A 781 -21.07 10.91 -25.91
N ALA A 782 -20.72 11.93 -25.13
CA ALA A 782 -21.70 12.69 -24.35
C ALA A 782 -22.70 13.43 -25.27
N LEU A 783 -22.24 13.99 -26.39
CA LEU A 783 -23.09 14.59 -27.42
C LEU A 783 -23.95 13.55 -28.16
N ALA A 784 -23.39 12.40 -28.50
CA ALA A 784 -24.12 11.30 -29.15
C ALA A 784 -25.19 10.70 -28.24
N GLU A 785 -24.98 10.71 -26.93
CA GLU A 785 -25.98 10.30 -25.95
C GLU A 785 -27.12 11.32 -25.85
N ALA A 786 -26.81 12.60 -25.99
CA ALA A 786 -27.73 13.72 -25.80
C ALA A 786 -28.60 14.05 -27.02
N ASN A 787 -28.24 13.58 -28.22
CA ASN A 787 -28.85 14.01 -29.49
C ASN A 787 -29.07 12.82 -30.45
N ASP A 788 -30.01 12.95 -31.39
CA ASP A 788 -30.21 11.97 -32.48
C ASP A 788 -29.10 12.12 -33.56
N PRO A 789 -28.70 11.04 -34.28
CA PRO A 789 -27.74 11.14 -35.39
C PRO A 789 -28.13 12.11 -36.52
N ALA A 790 -29.43 12.41 -36.67
CA ALA A 790 -29.90 13.44 -37.60
C ALA A 790 -29.74 14.88 -37.06
N GLU A 791 -29.52 15.05 -35.77
CA GLU A 791 -29.33 16.36 -35.11
C GLU A 791 -27.85 16.68 -34.91
N VAL A 792 -27.00 15.67 -34.68
CA VAL A 792 -25.56 15.87 -34.49
C VAL A 792 -24.77 14.87 -35.33
N GLY A 793 -23.85 15.39 -36.15
CA GLY A 793 -22.94 14.59 -36.98
C GLY A 793 -21.46 14.91 -36.72
N PHE A 794 -20.61 13.89 -36.66
CA PHE A 794 -19.16 14.01 -36.46
C PHE A 794 -18.39 13.59 -37.71
N TYR A 795 -17.40 14.40 -38.08
CA TYR A 795 -16.51 14.16 -39.20
C TYR A 795 -15.07 14.32 -38.74
N CYS A 796 -14.34 13.21 -38.65
CA CYS A 796 -13.11 13.12 -37.89
C CYS A 796 -11.87 12.99 -38.79
N LEU A 797 -10.84 13.80 -38.51
CA LEU A 797 -9.48 13.67 -39.02
C LEU A 797 -8.59 13.18 -37.86
N ASP A 798 -8.20 11.91 -37.86
CA ASP A 798 -7.45 11.27 -36.77
C ASP A 798 -5.96 11.19 -37.09
N PHE A 799 -5.20 12.14 -36.54
CA PHE A 799 -3.74 12.18 -36.62
C PHE A 799 -3.06 11.99 -35.25
N GLY A 800 -3.83 11.86 -34.16
CA GLY A 800 -3.38 11.86 -32.77
C GLY A 800 -3.03 10.49 -32.18
N GLY A 801 -3.25 9.41 -32.92
CA GLY A 801 -2.87 8.05 -32.51
C GLY A 801 -3.93 6.97 -32.77
N GLY A 802 -4.95 7.24 -33.58
CA GLY A 802 -5.96 6.25 -33.94
C GLY A 802 -7.08 6.10 -32.92
N GLY A 803 -7.17 6.97 -31.93
CA GLY A 803 -8.16 6.88 -30.85
C GLY A 803 -9.61 7.03 -31.36
N LEU A 804 -9.83 7.84 -32.40
CA LEU A 804 -11.16 8.11 -32.95
C LEU A 804 -11.66 6.95 -33.84
N SER A 805 -10.77 6.07 -34.31
CA SER A 805 -11.16 4.88 -35.06
C SER A 805 -12.14 3.99 -34.29
N SER A 806 -12.04 3.95 -32.95
CA SER A 806 -12.96 3.22 -32.08
C SER A 806 -14.40 3.75 -32.10
N LEU A 807 -14.62 4.98 -32.57
CA LEU A 807 -15.93 5.61 -32.71
C LEU A 807 -16.48 5.52 -34.14
N ARG A 808 -15.78 4.86 -35.07
CA ARG A 808 -16.19 4.79 -36.49
C ARG A 808 -17.61 4.23 -36.68
N ASP A 809 -18.00 3.25 -35.86
CA ASP A 809 -19.31 2.60 -35.93
C ASP A 809 -20.41 3.34 -35.14
N LEU A 810 -20.09 4.50 -34.57
CA LEU A 810 -21.07 5.34 -33.89
C LEU A 810 -22.04 5.92 -34.93
N PRO A 811 -23.37 5.81 -34.75
CA PRO A 811 -24.33 6.30 -35.73
C PRO A 811 -24.18 7.79 -36.06
N HIS A 812 -23.70 8.60 -35.12
CA HIS A 812 -23.46 10.03 -35.31
C HIS A 812 -22.19 10.32 -36.13
N VAL A 813 -21.34 9.35 -36.43
CA VAL A 813 -20.07 9.57 -37.15
C VAL A 813 -20.27 9.29 -38.63
N GLY A 814 -20.08 10.30 -39.48
CA GLY A 814 -20.19 10.16 -40.94
C GLY A 814 -18.88 9.77 -41.62
N ALA A 815 -17.73 10.15 -41.05
CA ALA A 815 -16.41 9.75 -41.55
C ALA A 815 -15.33 9.81 -40.48
N VAL A 816 -14.37 8.88 -40.56
CA VAL A 816 -13.11 8.92 -39.80
C VAL A 816 -11.96 8.67 -40.75
N ALA A 817 -11.22 9.73 -41.10
CA ALA A 817 -10.08 9.70 -41.99
C ALA A 817 -8.77 9.64 -41.20
N GLY A 818 -7.91 8.67 -41.52
CA GLY A 818 -6.56 8.59 -40.97
C GLY A 818 -5.53 9.31 -41.86
N ARG A 819 -4.25 9.27 -41.44
CA ARG A 819 -3.14 9.86 -42.20
C ARG A 819 -2.97 9.30 -43.62
N ARG A 820 -3.41 8.06 -43.87
CA ARG A 820 -3.30 7.39 -45.18
C ARG A 820 -4.45 7.73 -46.13
N ASP A 821 -5.54 8.30 -45.63
CA ASP A 821 -6.77 8.53 -46.39
C ASP A 821 -6.80 9.97 -46.94
N LEU A 822 -5.82 10.33 -47.76
CA LEU A 822 -5.63 11.71 -48.24
C LEU A 822 -6.88 12.29 -48.92
N ASP A 823 -7.51 11.49 -49.79
CA ASP A 823 -8.72 11.88 -50.53
C ASP A 823 -9.90 12.08 -49.57
N LEU A 824 -10.04 11.22 -48.55
CA LEU A 824 -11.09 11.34 -47.55
C LEU A 824 -10.91 12.57 -46.66
N CYS A 825 -9.67 12.91 -46.28
CA CYS A 825 -9.37 14.13 -45.53
C CYS A 825 -9.81 15.38 -46.31
N ARG A 826 -9.38 15.50 -47.59
CA ARG A 826 -9.74 16.63 -48.46
C ARG A 826 -11.24 16.70 -48.70
N ARG A 827 -11.86 15.57 -49.02
CA ARG A 827 -13.30 15.46 -49.27
C ARG A 827 -14.12 15.83 -48.04
N THR A 828 -13.72 15.38 -46.86
CA THR A 828 -14.41 15.69 -45.60
C THR A 828 -14.51 17.21 -45.39
N VAL A 829 -13.39 17.93 -45.51
CA VAL A 829 -13.36 19.40 -45.38
C VAL A 829 -14.20 20.07 -46.48
N ALA A 830 -14.12 19.58 -47.72
CA ALA A 830 -14.92 20.10 -48.82
C ALA A 830 -16.43 19.92 -48.61
N VAL A 831 -16.87 18.79 -48.05
CA VAL A 831 -18.26 18.54 -47.68
C VAL A 831 -18.71 19.54 -46.62
N MET A 832 -17.91 19.80 -45.58
CA MET A 832 -18.24 20.81 -44.55
C MET A 832 -18.43 22.21 -45.16
N GLN A 833 -17.56 22.60 -46.10
CA GLN A 833 -17.71 23.87 -46.82
C GLN A 833 -18.98 23.90 -47.68
N SER A 834 -19.35 22.78 -48.30
CA SER A 834 -20.59 22.68 -49.09
C SER A 834 -21.84 22.80 -48.22
N VAL A 835 -21.82 22.27 -46.99
CA VAL A 835 -22.92 22.41 -46.02
C VAL A 835 -23.14 23.88 -45.68
N ILE A 836 -22.07 24.64 -45.42
CA ILE A 836 -22.18 26.09 -45.16
C ILE A 836 -22.81 26.81 -46.36
N ARG A 837 -22.29 26.58 -47.58
CA ARG A 837 -22.82 27.23 -48.79
C ARG A 837 -24.30 26.89 -49.04
N ALA A 838 -24.68 25.62 -48.85
CA ALA A 838 -26.06 25.17 -49.00
C ALA A 838 -26.99 25.79 -47.94
N ARG A 839 -26.51 25.93 -46.70
CA ARG A 839 -27.27 26.57 -45.61
C ARG A 839 -27.40 28.07 -45.80
N GLU A 840 -26.37 28.75 -46.29
CA GLU A 840 -26.44 30.18 -46.59
C GLU A 840 -27.56 30.48 -47.60
N GLU A 841 -27.59 29.74 -48.71
CA GLU A 841 -28.66 29.88 -49.70
C GLU A 841 -30.03 29.53 -49.13
N ARG A 842 -30.10 28.44 -48.36
CA ARG A 842 -31.36 27.98 -47.76
C ARG A 842 -31.91 28.94 -46.71
N PHE A 843 -31.06 29.48 -45.84
CA PHE A 843 -31.47 30.41 -44.79
C PHE A 843 -32.02 31.68 -45.42
N ARG A 844 -31.39 32.16 -46.49
CA ARG A 844 -31.89 33.28 -47.29
C ARG A 844 -33.25 32.96 -47.92
N ARG A 845 -33.41 31.77 -48.51
CA ARG A 845 -34.65 31.33 -49.17
C ARG A 845 -35.84 31.15 -48.20
N LEU A 846 -35.58 30.61 -47.00
CA LEU A 846 -36.61 30.25 -46.02
C LEU A 846 -36.83 31.33 -44.93
N GLY A 847 -36.09 32.44 -44.98
CA GLY A 847 -36.13 33.49 -43.96
C GLY A 847 -35.77 32.96 -42.58
N ILE A 848 -34.62 32.27 -42.48
CA ILE A 848 -34.08 31.78 -41.21
C ILE A 848 -33.03 32.76 -40.73
N ASP A 849 -33.31 33.43 -39.61
CA ASP A 849 -32.47 34.54 -39.12
C ASP A 849 -31.23 34.06 -38.35
N SER A 850 -31.26 32.84 -37.81
CA SER A 850 -30.14 32.28 -37.03
C SER A 850 -30.16 30.74 -37.00
N VAL A 851 -29.02 30.14 -36.63
CA VAL A 851 -28.94 28.70 -36.39
C VAL A 851 -29.88 28.23 -35.27
N VAL A 852 -30.23 29.10 -34.31
CA VAL A 852 -31.17 28.76 -33.23
C VAL A 852 -32.58 28.58 -33.80
N ASP A 853 -33.02 29.48 -34.69
CA ASP A 853 -34.28 29.33 -35.43
C ASP A 853 -34.25 28.07 -36.32
N TYR A 854 -33.15 27.83 -37.03
CA TYR A 854 -32.96 26.60 -37.81
C TYR A 854 -33.16 25.33 -36.97
N ARG A 855 -32.53 25.23 -35.79
CA ARG A 855 -32.67 24.09 -34.87
C ARG A 855 -34.09 23.96 -34.35
N ALA A 856 -34.75 25.06 -34.00
CA ALA A 856 -36.14 25.06 -33.54
C ALA A 856 -37.10 24.55 -34.63
N ARG A 857 -36.93 24.99 -35.90
CA ARG A 857 -37.72 24.50 -37.03
C ARG A 857 -37.44 23.03 -37.37
N ARG A 858 -36.19 22.56 -37.23
CA ARG A 858 -35.87 21.12 -37.33
C ARG A 858 -36.60 20.31 -36.26
N ALA A 859 -36.55 20.74 -35.01
CA ALA A 859 -37.25 20.07 -33.91
C ALA A 859 -38.77 20.03 -34.14
N ALA A 860 -39.33 21.08 -34.74
CA ALA A 860 -40.73 21.15 -35.17
C ALA A 860 -41.04 20.36 -36.46
N CYS A 861 -40.05 19.68 -37.05
CA CYS A 861 -40.20 18.84 -38.24
C CYS A 861 -40.66 19.60 -39.52
N ASP A 862 -40.26 20.87 -39.67
CA ASP A 862 -40.56 21.70 -40.85
C ASP A 862 -40.04 21.04 -42.16
N PRO A 863 -40.90 20.83 -43.18
CA PRO A 863 -40.50 20.24 -44.46
C PRO A 863 -39.35 20.96 -45.17
N GLY A 864 -39.30 22.29 -45.14
CA GLY A 864 -38.27 23.06 -45.87
C GLY A 864 -36.87 22.91 -45.27
N VAL A 865 -36.81 22.60 -43.97
CA VAL A 865 -35.55 22.39 -43.26
C VAL A 865 -35.13 20.91 -43.28
N ARG A 866 -36.10 19.99 -43.35
CA ARG A 866 -35.87 18.54 -43.47
C ARG A 866 -35.17 18.09 -44.75
N GLU A 867 -35.17 18.91 -45.80
CA GLU A 867 -34.34 18.68 -46.99
C GLU A 867 -32.82 18.71 -46.68
N ASP A 868 -32.39 19.17 -45.49
CA ASP A 868 -30.98 19.18 -45.09
C ASP A 868 -30.70 17.89 -44.31
N PRO A 869 -29.94 16.94 -44.88
CA PRO A 869 -29.66 15.68 -44.22
C PRO A 869 -28.74 15.86 -42.99
N PHE A 870 -28.11 17.02 -42.81
CA PHE A 870 -27.21 17.32 -41.70
C PHE A 870 -27.91 18.11 -40.60
N GLY A 871 -27.61 17.82 -39.33
CA GLY A 871 -27.91 18.66 -38.18
C GLY A 871 -26.74 19.61 -37.83
N ASP A 872 -26.44 19.82 -36.56
CA ASP A 872 -25.17 20.42 -36.15
C ASP A 872 -24.01 19.50 -36.49
N VAL A 873 -23.02 20.04 -37.20
CA VAL A 873 -21.92 19.26 -37.75
C VAL A 873 -20.61 19.63 -37.07
N PHE A 874 -19.89 18.64 -36.56
CA PHE A 874 -18.62 18.80 -35.87
C PHE A 874 -17.49 18.25 -36.73
N LEU A 875 -16.64 19.14 -37.24
CA LEU A 875 -15.35 18.78 -37.82
C LEU A 875 -14.34 18.59 -36.68
N VAL A 876 -13.95 17.34 -36.43
CA VAL A 876 -13.04 16.96 -35.34
C VAL A 876 -11.65 16.70 -35.91
N VAL A 877 -10.63 17.38 -35.40
CA VAL A 877 -9.23 17.22 -35.81
C VAL A 877 -8.38 16.81 -34.61
N ASP A 878 -7.97 15.55 -34.52
CA ASP A 878 -7.04 15.08 -33.49
C ASP A 878 -5.61 15.18 -34.01
N GLY A 879 -4.82 16.14 -33.52
CA GLY A 879 -3.42 16.33 -33.91
C GLY A 879 -3.20 17.44 -34.94
N TRP A 880 -3.45 18.70 -34.54
CA TRP A 880 -3.30 19.88 -35.40
C TRP A 880 -1.88 20.07 -35.98
N ALA A 881 -0.84 19.77 -35.20
CA ALA A 881 0.55 19.85 -35.67
C ALA A 881 0.80 18.96 -36.90
N THR A 882 0.25 17.74 -36.91
CA THR A 882 0.37 16.82 -38.04
C THR A 882 -0.42 17.31 -39.24
N LEU A 883 -1.62 17.87 -39.05
CA LEU A 883 -2.40 18.48 -40.13
C LEU A 883 -1.58 19.57 -40.84
N ARG A 884 -0.91 20.45 -40.09
CA ARG A 884 -0.09 21.51 -40.69
C ARG A 884 1.14 20.99 -41.45
N GLN A 885 1.73 19.89 -41.00
CA GLN A 885 2.93 19.32 -41.62
C GLN A 885 2.61 18.52 -42.88
N GLU A 886 1.57 17.67 -42.82
CA GLU A 886 1.25 16.71 -43.90
C GLU A 886 0.12 17.22 -44.82
N PHE A 887 -0.72 18.16 -44.36
CA PHE A 887 -1.94 18.63 -45.04
C PHE A 887 -2.08 20.17 -45.02
N ASP A 888 -1.01 20.92 -45.26
CA ASP A 888 -0.97 22.39 -45.21
C ASP A 888 -2.13 23.06 -45.99
N ALA A 889 -2.53 22.49 -47.14
CA ALA A 889 -3.64 22.98 -47.96
C ALA A 889 -5.01 22.98 -47.24
N LEU A 890 -5.17 22.24 -46.13
CA LEU A 890 -6.41 22.19 -45.33
C LEU A 890 -6.43 23.22 -44.19
N GLU A 891 -5.30 23.82 -43.81
CA GLU A 891 -5.24 24.80 -42.71
C GLU A 891 -6.16 26.01 -42.98
N ALA A 892 -6.05 26.61 -44.17
CA ALA A 892 -6.84 27.79 -44.54
C ALA A 892 -8.36 27.48 -44.65
N PRO A 893 -8.79 26.40 -45.33
CA PRO A 893 -10.19 25.96 -45.32
C PRO A 893 -10.78 25.76 -43.93
N ILE A 894 -10.07 25.06 -43.03
CA ILE A 894 -10.56 24.79 -41.67
C ILE A 894 -10.65 26.09 -40.85
N THR A 895 -9.70 27.01 -41.04
CA THR A 895 -9.76 28.33 -40.40
C THR A 895 -10.97 29.13 -40.87
N ALA A 896 -11.31 29.07 -42.16
CA ALA A 896 -12.53 29.69 -42.68
C ALA A 896 -13.81 29.04 -42.13
N LEU A 897 -13.83 27.70 -41.98
CA LEU A 897 -14.93 27.00 -41.32
C LEU A 897 -15.11 27.47 -39.87
N ALA A 898 -14.03 27.61 -39.11
CA ALA A 898 -14.11 28.10 -37.72
C ALA A 898 -14.66 29.53 -37.63
N ALA A 899 -14.29 30.40 -38.58
CA ALA A 899 -14.68 31.80 -38.59
C ALA A 899 -16.16 32.04 -38.98
N GLN A 900 -16.72 31.22 -39.86
CA GLN A 900 -18.07 31.43 -40.43
C GLN A 900 -19.08 30.34 -40.06
N GLY A 901 -18.61 29.16 -39.65
CA GLY A 901 -19.42 27.96 -39.53
C GLY A 901 -20.46 27.99 -38.41
N LEU A 902 -20.17 28.66 -37.29
CA LEU A 902 -21.08 28.69 -36.13
C LEU A 902 -22.45 29.29 -36.46
N SER A 903 -22.50 30.27 -37.36
CA SER A 903 -23.76 30.89 -37.84
C SER A 903 -24.66 29.91 -38.60
N TYR A 904 -24.08 28.81 -39.10
CA TYR A 904 -24.75 27.79 -39.91
C TYR A 904 -24.69 26.40 -39.26
N GLY A 905 -24.37 26.28 -37.97
CA GLY A 905 -24.33 24.98 -37.27
C GLY A 905 -23.19 24.06 -37.72
N VAL A 906 -22.05 24.64 -38.11
CA VAL A 906 -20.81 23.91 -38.38
C VAL A 906 -19.75 24.33 -37.35
N HIS A 907 -19.28 23.34 -36.60
CA HIS A 907 -18.41 23.49 -35.44
C HIS A 907 -17.03 22.90 -35.75
N VAL A 908 -15.97 23.56 -35.28
CA VAL A 908 -14.60 23.04 -35.36
C VAL A 908 -14.12 22.64 -33.97
N VAL A 909 -13.71 21.38 -33.84
CA VAL A 909 -13.12 20.81 -32.63
C VAL A 909 -11.72 20.34 -32.99
N LEU A 910 -10.70 20.82 -32.29
CA LEU A 910 -9.33 20.41 -32.57
C LEU A 910 -8.52 20.07 -31.31
N THR A 911 -7.47 19.29 -31.49
CA THR A 911 -6.46 19.04 -30.46
C THR A 911 -5.08 19.52 -30.90
N ALA A 912 -4.34 20.10 -29.98
CA ALA A 912 -2.98 20.57 -30.20
C ALA A 912 -2.08 20.19 -29.01
N SER A 913 -0.77 20.10 -29.21
CA SER A 913 0.13 19.81 -28.09
C SER A 913 0.50 21.07 -27.29
N ARG A 914 0.44 22.22 -27.95
CA ARG A 914 0.79 23.54 -27.42
C ARG A 914 -0.15 24.60 -27.98
N TRP A 915 -0.38 25.68 -27.23
CA TRP A 915 -1.18 26.81 -27.73
C TRP A 915 -0.50 27.54 -28.90
N ALA A 916 0.84 27.57 -28.93
CA ALA A 916 1.62 28.18 -30.00
C ALA A 916 1.46 27.50 -31.38
N GLU A 917 0.94 26.27 -31.44
CA GLU A 917 0.65 25.58 -32.70
C GLU A 917 -0.55 26.20 -33.44
N LEU A 918 -1.44 26.87 -32.70
CA LEU A 918 -2.63 27.53 -33.23
C LEU A 918 -2.30 28.98 -33.61
N ARG A 919 -2.46 29.31 -34.89
CA ARG A 919 -2.29 30.70 -35.35
C ARG A 919 -3.38 31.60 -34.76
N PRO A 920 -3.10 32.90 -34.53
CA PRO A 920 -4.08 33.85 -33.96
C PRO A 920 -5.44 33.82 -34.67
N ALA A 921 -5.45 33.81 -36.01
CA ALA A 921 -6.67 33.80 -36.80
C ALA A 921 -7.61 32.60 -36.51
N LEU A 922 -7.07 31.44 -36.13
CA LEU A 922 -7.87 30.28 -35.72
C LEU A 922 -8.13 30.30 -34.22
N LYS A 923 -7.11 30.62 -33.41
CA LYS A 923 -7.18 30.64 -31.94
C LYS A 923 -8.25 31.60 -31.41
N ASP A 924 -8.42 32.75 -32.06
CA ASP A 924 -9.41 33.77 -31.68
C ASP A 924 -10.86 33.34 -31.99
N GLN A 925 -11.05 32.40 -32.93
CA GLN A 925 -12.36 31.81 -33.25
C GLN A 925 -12.76 30.68 -32.30
N ILE A 926 -11.90 30.31 -31.35
CA ILE A 926 -12.10 29.20 -30.42
C ILE A 926 -12.32 29.75 -29.01
N ALA A 927 -13.59 29.80 -28.61
CA ALA A 927 -14.00 30.27 -27.30
C ALA A 927 -13.96 29.15 -26.23
N THR A 928 -14.34 27.91 -26.57
CA THR A 928 -14.22 26.78 -25.61
C THR A 928 -12.79 26.25 -25.62
N ARG A 929 -12.06 26.54 -24.54
CA ARG A 929 -10.64 26.18 -24.38
C ARG A 929 -10.47 25.21 -23.22
N ILE A 930 -10.06 23.99 -23.52
CA ILE A 930 -9.80 22.93 -22.55
C ILE A 930 -8.29 22.73 -22.47
N GLU A 931 -7.66 23.29 -21.45
CA GLU A 931 -6.22 23.18 -21.23
C GLU A 931 -5.93 22.01 -20.28
N LEU A 932 -5.42 20.91 -20.82
CA LEU A 932 -4.87 19.80 -20.06
C LEU A 932 -3.41 20.11 -19.69
N ARG A 933 -2.82 19.26 -18.85
CA ARG A 933 -1.39 19.36 -18.47
C ARG A 933 -0.50 19.63 -19.70
N LEU A 934 0.13 20.80 -19.71
CA LEU A 934 1.08 21.25 -20.74
C LEU A 934 2.49 20.72 -20.46
N GLY A 935 3.32 20.63 -21.51
CA GLY A 935 4.74 20.28 -21.38
C GLY A 935 5.56 21.45 -20.83
N GLU A 936 5.25 22.66 -21.28
CA GLU A 936 5.84 23.91 -20.83
C GLU A 936 4.74 24.80 -20.20
N PRO A 937 4.58 24.79 -18.87
CA PRO A 937 3.52 25.55 -18.19
C PRO A 937 3.56 27.07 -18.41
N ALA A 938 4.68 27.62 -18.88
CA ALA A 938 4.79 29.04 -19.22
C ALA A 938 3.93 29.44 -20.43
N GLU A 939 3.58 28.48 -21.29
CA GLU A 939 2.70 28.66 -22.45
C GLU A 939 1.20 28.60 -22.10
N SER A 940 0.86 28.40 -20.82
CA SER A 940 -0.54 28.39 -20.35
C SER A 940 -1.24 29.70 -20.70
N GLU A 941 -2.45 29.57 -21.25
CA GLU A 941 -3.36 30.67 -21.56
C GLU A 941 -4.38 30.91 -20.44
N MET A 942 -4.52 29.94 -19.53
CA MET A 942 -5.44 30.03 -18.39
C MET A 942 -4.75 30.69 -17.18
N ASP A 943 -3.82 29.99 -16.52
CA ASP A 943 -3.04 30.51 -15.38
C ASP A 943 -1.66 29.85 -15.34
N ARG A 944 -0.62 30.63 -15.62
CA ARG A 944 0.78 30.14 -15.66
C ARG A 944 1.31 29.63 -14.33
N LYS A 945 0.84 30.18 -13.20
CA LYS A 945 1.28 29.75 -11.86
C LYS A 945 0.62 28.42 -11.51
N ARG A 946 -0.69 28.29 -11.73
CA ARG A 946 -1.45 27.06 -11.49
C ARG A 946 -1.02 25.93 -12.45
N ALA A 947 -0.76 26.24 -13.72
CA ALA A 947 -0.26 25.27 -14.69
C ALA A 947 1.06 24.60 -14.26
N ARG A 948 1.96 25.33 -13.56
CA ARG A 948 3.20 24.75 -13.03
C ARG A 948 2.95 23.71 -11.94
N GLN A 949 1.91 23.92 -11.12
CA GLN A 949 1.53 22.99 -10.06
C GLN A 949 0.99 21.66 -10.63
N LEU A 950 0.45 21.65 -11.85
CA LEU A 950 0.00 20.45 -12.56
C LEU A 950 1.13 19.62 -13.20
N GLY A 951 2.38 20.06 -13.19
CA GLY A 951 3.47 19.44 -13.95
C GLY A 951 3.66 17.93 -13.72
N ALA A 952 3.37 17.44 -12.51
CA ALA A 952 3.46 16.03 -12.13
C ALA A 952 2.11 15.27 -12.21
N ALA A 953 1.02 15.94 -12.57
CA ALA A 953 -0.32 15.36 -12.52
C ALA A 953 -0.54 14.28 -13.62
N GLY A 954 -1.41 13.31 -13.31
CA GLY A 954 -1.80 12.24 -14.23
C GLY A 954 -2.61 12.70 -15.44
N PRO A 955 -2.87 11.80 -16.41
CA PRO A 955 -3.66 12.12 -17.60
C PRO A 955 -5.10 12.53 -17.24
N GLY A 956 -5.69 13.41 -18.05
CA GLY A 956 -7.04 13.94 -17.84
C GLY A 956 -7.10 15.17 -16.92
N ARG A 957 -6.02 15.50 -16.21
CA ARG A 957 -5.93 16.71 -15.39
C ARG A 957 -5.66 17.95 -16.25
N GLY A 958 -6.30 19.05 -15.89
CA GLY A 958 -6.17 20.33 -16.58
C GLY A 958 -6.55 21.52 -15.68
N ILE A 959 -6.54 22.71 -16.26
CA ILE A 959 -7.02 23.93 -15.63
C ILE A 959 -8.11 24.60 -16.45
N THR A 960 -9.08 25.17 -15.75
CA THR A 960 -10.14 26.01 -16.32
C THR A 960 -9.67 27.47 -16.45
N GLY A 961 -10.42 28.30 -17.18
CA GLY A 961 -10.07 29.72 -17.41
C GLY A 961 -10.04 30.60 -16.15
N ASP A 962 -10.70 30.19 -15.08
CA ASP A 962 -10.63 30.78 -13.75
C ASP A 962 -9.53 30.18 -12.86
N GLY A 963 -8.62 29.39 -13.44
CA GLY A 963 -7.44 28.83 -12.76
C GLY A 963 -7.75 27.68 -11.80
N ARG A 964 -8.92 27.03 -11.93
CA ARG A 964 -9.31 25.88 -11.11
C ARG A 964 -8.86 24.58 -11.75
N GLU A 965 -8.54 23.59 -10.93
CA GLU A 965 -8.21 22.27 -11.44
C GLU A 965 -9.46 21.56 -11.96
N MET A 966 -9.32 20.88 -13.10
CA MET A 966 -10.35 20.02 -13.65
C MET A 966 -9.82 18.63 -13.95
N LEU A 967 -10.72 17.66 -13.98
CA LEU A 967 -10.44 16.29 -14.35
C LEU A 967 -11.47 15.79 -15.36
N ILE A 968 -10.97 15.42 -16.54
CA ILE A 968 -11.78 14.88 -17.62
C ILE A 968 -12.34 13.49 -17.27
N ALA A 969 -13.62 13.29 -17.59
CA ALA A 969 -14.30 12.01 -17.44
C ALA A 969 -13.82 10.98 -18.46
N LEU A 970 -13.89 9.71 -18.09
CA LEU A 970 -13.65 8.61 -19.00
C LEU A 970 -14.88 8.37 -19.90
N PRO A 971 -14.68 8.07 -21.20
CA PRO A 971 -15.76 7.80 -22.15
C PRO A 971 -16.42 6.43 -21.93
N ARG A 972 -17.02 6.21 -20.75
CA ARG A 972 -17.66 4.94 -20.34
C ARG A 972 -18.87 5.16 -19.44
N TRP A 973 -19.76 4.16 -19.40
CA TRP A 973 -21.07 4.16 -18.73
C TRP A 973 -21.31 2.95 -17.80
N ASP A 974 -20.23 2.27 -17.42
CA ASP A 974 -20.28 1.03 -16.62
C ASP A 974 -19.87 1.26 -15.15
N GLY A 975 -19.75 2.51 -14.71
CA GLY A 975 -19.34 2.89 -13.35
C GLY A 975 -17.88 2.59 -12.98
N HIS A 976 -17.09 1.98 -13.86
CA HIS A 976 -15.70 1.61 -13.56
C HIS A 976 -14.76 2.79 -13.80
N ALA A 977 -14.43 3.54 -12.75
CA ALA A 977 -13.56 4.72 -12.78
C ALA A 977 -12.06 4.39 -12.98
N THR A 978 -11.73 3.53 -13.95
CA THR A 978 -10.35 3.15 -14.29
C THR A 978 -10.07 3.28 -15.80
N PRO A 979 -8.84 3.63 -16.21
CA PRO A 979 -8.47 3.65 -17.64
C PRO A 979 -8.37 2.26 -18.29
N SER A 980 -8.31 1.20 -17.48
CA SER A 980 -8.21 -0.18 -17.96
C SER A 980 -9.49 -0.62 -18.66
N GLY A 981 -9.36 -1.31 -19.79
CA GLY A 981 -10.49 -1.79 -20.59
C GLY A 981 -11.28 -0.69 -21.31
N LEU A 982 -10.74 0.53 -21.43
CA LEU A 982 -11.49 1.66 -22.01
C LEU A 982 -11.97 1.40 -23.44
N GLY A 983 -11.19 0.67 -24.26
CA GLY A 983 -11.59 0.33 -25.63
C GLY A 983 -12.85 -0.53 -25.69
N GLU A 984 -12.94 -1.55 -24.82
CA GLU A 984 -14.10 -2.43 -24.72
C GLU A 984 -15.34 -1.68 -24.22
N ALA A 985 -15.16 -0.80 -23.22
CA ALA A 985 -16.25 0.01 -22.69
C ALA A 985 -16.82 0.98 -23.75
N VAL A 986 -15.96 1.63 -24.53
CA VAL A 986 -16.37 2.50 -25.66
C VAL A 986 -17.09 1.68 -26.72
N ALA A 987 -16.54 0.54 -27.15
CA ALA A 987 -17.16 -0.32 -28.16
C ALA A 987 -18.54 -0.83 -27.73
N ALA A 988 -18.68 -1.23 -26.46
CA ALA A 988 -19.96 -1.63 -25.89
C ALA A 988 -20.98 -0.48 -25.89
N ARG A 989 -20.55 0.76 -25.60
CA ARG A 989 -21.45 1.92 -25.66
C ARG A 989 -21.87 2.26 -27.09
N VAL A 990 -20.93 2.23 -28.03
CA VAL A 990 -21.17 2.42 -29.47
C VAL A 990 -22.19 1.40 -29.98
N ALA A 991 -22.02 0.11 -29.65
CA ALA A 991 -22.97 -0.93 -30.02
C ALA A 991 -24.38 -0.65 -29.49
N ARG A 992 -24.52 -0.23 -28.22
CA ARG A 992 -25.84 0.15 -27.66
C ARG A 992 -26.48 1.33 -28.38
N LEU A 993 -25.70 2.36 -28.75
CA LEU A 993 -26.22 3.51 -29.49
C LEU A 993 -26.64 3.13 -30.90
N ARG A 994 -25.88 2.26 -31.56
CA ARG A 994 -26.26 1.69 -32.86
C ARG A 994 -27.57 0.92 -32.78
N ASP A 995 -27.72 0.06 -31.78
CA ASP A 995 -28.97 -0.70 -31.58
C ASP A 995 -30.16 0.23 -31.27
N ARG A 996 -29.93 1.35 -30.55
CA ARG A 996 -30.95 2.36 -30.24
C ARG A 996 -31.48 3.08 -31.47
N TYR A 997 -30.59 3.46 -32.39
CA TYR A 997 -30.96 4.28 -33.57
C TYR A 997 -31.23 3.44 -34.83
N GLY A 998 -30.83 2.17 -34.85
CA GLY A 998 -31.05 1.25 -35.96
C GLY A 998 -30.32 1.70 -37.22
N GLY A 999 -31.05 1.93 -38.32
CA GLY A 999 -30.49 2.39 -39.60
C GLY A 999 -30.29 3.90 -39.71
N ARG A 1000 -30.62 4.70 -38.69
CA ARG A 1000 -30.40 6.15 -38.68
C ARG A 1000 -28.95 6.45 -38.37
N CYS A 1001 -28.24 7.02 -39.35
CA CYS A 1001 -26.84 7.41 -39.21
C CYS A 1001 -26.61 8.81 -39.80
N ALA A 1002 -25.53 9.46 -39.37
CA ALA A 1002 -25.04 10.68 -39.97
C ALA A 1002 -24.67 10.42 -41.45
N PRO A 1003 -24.90 11.38 -42.35
CA PRO A 1003 -24.57 11.21 -43.77
C PRO A 1003 -23.08 10.90 -43.99
N PRO A 1004 -22.74 9.82 -44.72
CA PRO A 1004 -21.35 9.46 -44.95
C PRO A 1004 -20.65 10.43 -45.92
N VAL A 1005 -19.33 10.55 -45.81
CA VAL A 1005 -18.52 11.30 -46.78
C VAL A 1005 -18.23 10.39 -47.98
N GLU A 1006 -19.00 10.57 -49.05
CA GLU A 1006 -18.80 9.83 -50.29
C GLU A 1006 -17.54 10.32 -51.02
N LEU A 1007 -16.69 9.36 -51.38
CA LEU A 1007 -15.53 9.58 -52.25
C LEU A 1007 -15.95 9.50 -53.71
N LEU A 1008 -15.09 10.05 -54.58
CA LEU A 1008 -15.23 9.88 -56.02
C LEU A 1008 -15.12 8.39 -56.37
N PRO A 1009 -16.15 7.77 -56.98
CA PRO A 1009 -16.13 6.35 -57.31
C PRO A 1009 -14.96 6.00 -58.23
N SER A 1010 -14.46 4.76 -58.14
CA SER A 1010 -13.40 4.27 -59.03
C SER A 1010 -13.89 4.00 -60.46
N ARG A 1011 -15.18 3.70 -60.61
CA ARG A 1011 -15.87 3.49 -61.88
C ARG A 1011 -17.27 4.07 -61.77
N ILE A 1012 -17.70 4.76 -62.83
CA ILE A 1012 -19.03 5.39 -62.93
C ILE A 1012 -19.58 5.04 -64.30
N GLU A 1013 -20.73 4.39 -64.37
CA GLU A 1013 -21.36 4.08 -65.66
C GLU A 1013 -22.03 5.33 -66.24
N LEU A 1014 -22.01 5.47 -67.57
CA LEU A 1014 -22.69 6.59 -68.24
C LEU A 1014 -24.20 6.63 -67.92
N SER A 1015 -24.85 5.47 -67.79
CA SER A 1015 -26.27 5.35 -67.45
C SER A 1015 -26.63 6.06 -66.14
N ASP A 1016 -25.74 5.99 -65.14
CA ASP A 1016 -25.95 6.57 -63.82
C ASP A 1016 -25.90 8.10 -63.85
N LEU A 1017 -25.12 8.68 -64.77
CA LEU A 1017 -25.00 10.12 -64.96
C LEU A 1017 -26.16 10.67 -65.78
N VAL A 1018 -26.56 9.97 -66.84
CA VAL A 1018 -27.68 10.38 -67.72
C VAL A 1018 -29.01 10.42 -66.96
N ALA A 1019 -29.18 9.54 -65.96
CA ALA A 1019 -30.35 9.58 -65.07
C ALA A 1019 -30.43 10.89 -64.23
N ARG A 1020 -29.30 11.54 -63.97
CA ARG A 1020 -29.20 12.76 -63.14
C ARG A 1020 -29.24 14.04 -63.96
N THR A 1021 -28.65 14.02 -65.17
CA THR A 1021 -28.58 15.17 -66.06
C THR A 1021 -28.76 14.70 -67.50
N ARG A 1022 -29.71 15.30 -68.24
CA ARG A 1022 -29.86 15.01 -69.67
C ARG A 1022 -28.74 15.69 -70.46
N PRO A 1023 -27.93 14.94 -71.24
CA PRO A 1023 -26.93 15.55 -72.12
C PRO A 1023 -27.62 16.34 -73.24
N SER A 1024 -26.92 17.34 -73.77
CA SER A 1024 -27.34 18.06 -74.99
C SER A 1024 -26.19 18.06 -75.99
N ALA A 1025 -26.47 18.22 -77.29
CA ALA A 1025 -25.45 18.25 -78.34
C ALA A 1025 -24.31 19.28 -78.07
N ALA A 1026 -24.58 20.35 -77.32
CA ALA A 1026 -23.59 21.36 -76.94
C ALA A 1026 -22.86 21.06 -75.62
N HIS A 1027 -23.47 20.31 -74.70
CA HIS A 1027 -22.93 20.00 -73.37
C HIS A 1027 -22.77 18.49 -73.22
N LEU A 1028 -21.56 17.99 -73.52
CA LEU A 1028 -21.24 16.57 -73.42
C LEU A 1028 -20.77 16.25 -72.00
N LEU A 1029 -21.36 15.23 -71.38
CA LEU A 1029 -20.97 14.69 -70.07
C LEU A 1029 -19.59 14.04 -70.16
N ILE A 1030 -18.68 14.41 -69.28
CA ILE A 1030 -17.36 13.76 -69.18
C ILE A 1030 -17.35 12.73 -68.04
N GLY A 1031 -18.05 13.03 -66.95
CA GLY A 1031 -17.95 12.22 -65.75
C GLY A 1031 -18.54 12.90 -64.54
N MET A 1032 -18.04 12.55 -63.36
CA MET A 1032 -18.45 13.12 -62.08
C MET A 1032 -17.30 13.92 -61.47
N GLY A 1033 -17.61 15.08 -60.89
CA GLY A 1033 -16.62 15.94 -60.24
C GLY A 1033 -16.47 15.70 -58.74
N GLU A 1034 -15.26 15.82 -58.21
CA GLU A 1034 -14.93 15.54 -56.80
C GLU A 1034 -15.58 16.49 -55.80
N ARG A 1035 -15.77 17.77 -56.16
CA ARG A 1035 -16.20 18.81 -55.20
C ARG A 1035 -17.63 18.63 -54.71
N GLU A 1036 -18.54 18.19 -55.57
CA GLU A 1036 -19.98 18.10 -55.25
C GLU A 1036 -20.59 16.77 -55.67
N LEU A 1037 -19.79 15.84 -56.23
CA LEU A 1037 -20.25 14.58 -56.84
C LEU A 1037 -21.37 14.80 -57.87
N GLN A 1038 -21.31 15.95 -58.54
CA GLN A 1038 -22.21 16.33 -59.61
C GLN A 1038 -21.64 15.92 -60.97
N PRO A 1039 -22.51 15.59 -61.95
CA PRO A 1039 -22.09 15.38 -63.33
C PRO A 1039 -21.38 16.63 -63.87
N VAL A 1040 -20.25 16.43 -64.54
CA VAL A 1040 -19.45 17.49 -65.17
C VAL A 1040 -19.58 17.38 -66.68
N THR A 1041 -19.93 18.49 -67.31
CA THR A 1041 -20.06 18.63 -68.76
C THR A 1041 -18.96 19.50 -69.35
N VAL A 1042 -18.59 19.26 -70.60
CA VAL A 1042 -17.78 20.17 -71.42
C VAL A 1042 -18.65 20.78 -72.51
N ASP A 1043 -18.57 22.11 -72.61
CA ASP A 1043 -19.28 22.91 -73.59
C ASP A 1043 -18.41 23.13 -74.84
N PHE A 1044 -18.68 22.36 -75.89
CA PHE A 1044 -17.97 22.44 -77.16
C PHE A 1044 -18.37 23.68 -77.99
N ALA A 1045 -19.50 24.33 -77.69
CA ALA A 1045 -19.87 25.59 -78.32
C ALA A 1045 -19.03 26.76 -77.76
N ALA A 1046 -18.73 26.73 -76.46
CA ALA A 1046 -17.85 27.70 -75.81
C ALA A 1046 -16.36 27.43 -76.08
N GLN A 1047 -15.91 26.18 -75.96
CA GLN A 1047 -14.51 25.75 -76.16
C GLN A 1047 -14.46 24.58 -77.15
N PRO A 1048 -14.16 24.82 -78.44
CA PRO A 1048 -14.34 23.83 -79.51
C PRO A 1048 -13.35 22.65 -79.46
N HIS A 1049 -12.33 22.70 -78.61
CA HIS A 1049 -11.23 21.75 -78.61
C HIS A 1049 -10.98 21.18 -77.23
N LEU A 1050 -10.66 19.89 -77.18
CA LEU A 1050 -10.31 19.15 -75.96
C LEU A 1050 -8.96 18.45 -76.15
N LEU A 1051 -8.03 18.72 -75.24
CA LEU A 1051 -6.72 18.06 -75.18
C LEU A 1051 -6.63 17.15 -73.96
N VAL A 1052 -6.41 15.86 -74.18
CA VAL A 1052 -6.31 14.83 -73.14
C VAL A 1052 -4.89 14.32 -73.06
N LEU A 1053 -4.27 14.46 -71.89
CA LEU A 1053 -2.92 13.95 -71.61
C LEU A 1053 -2.98 12.90 -70.53
N GLY A 1054 -2.26 11.79 -70.72
CA GLY A 1054 -2.15 10.74 -69.68
C GLY A 1054 -1.24 9.60 -70.09
N GLU A 1055 -0.69 8.89 -69.11
CA GLU A 1055 0.18 7.73 -69.32
C GLU A 1055 -0.57 6.53 -69.93
N ALA A 1056 0.12 5.43 -70.20
CA ALA A 1056 -0.53 4.20 -70.69
C ALA A 1056 -1.64 3.74 -69.72
N GLU A 1057 -2.76 3.26 -70.25
CA GLU A 1057 -3.90 2.71 -69.45
C GLU A 1057 -4.59 3.70 -68.49
N SER A 1058 -4.28 5.00 -68.55
CA SER A 1058 -4.92 6.05 -67.73
C SER A 1058 -6.39 6.33 -68.04
N GLY A 1059 -6.97 5.75 -69.10
CA GLY A 1059 -8.37 5.97 -69.51
C GLY A 1059 -8.59 6.92 -70.70
N LYS A 1060 -7.54 7.28 -71.45
CA LYS A 1060 -7.63 8.14 -72.66
C LYS A 1060 -8.66 7.66 -73.67
N THR A 1061 -8.50 6.43 -74.18
CA THR A 1061 -9.42 5.83 -75.15
C THR A 1061 -10.83 5.67 -74.59
N ALA A 1062 -10.97 5.38 -73.29
CA ALA A 1062 -12.28 5.28 -72.64
C ALA A 1062 -13.04 6.62 -72.68
N LEU A 1063 -12.33 7.74 -72.45
CA LEU A 1063 -12.91 9.08 -72.62
C LEU A 1063 -13.30 9.36 -74.07
N LEU A 1064 -12.46 9.01 -75.05
CA LEU A 1064 -12.79 9.21 -76.45
C LEU A 1064 -14.03 8.40 -76.85
N ARG A 1065 -14.11 7.15 -76.39
CA ARG A 1065 -15.30 6.29 -76.57
C ARG A 1065 -16.55 6.93 -75.98
N LEU A 1066 -16.45 7.42 -74.74
CA LEU A 1066 -17.53 8.13 -74.05
C LEU A 1066 -18.03 9.32 -74.88
N LEU A 1067 -17.13 10.16 -75.38
CA LEU A 1067 -17.48 11.35 -76.16
C LEU A 1067 -18.12 10.96 -77.49
N CYS A 1068 -17.57 9.98 -78.22
CA CYS A 1068 -18.18 9.47 -79.45
C CYS A 1068 -19.59 8.94 -79.21
N HIS A 1069 -19.79 8.12 -78.18
CA HIS A 1069 -21.11 7.59 -77.82
C HIS A 1069 -22.12 8.70 -77.53
N GLN A 1070 -21.71 9.76 -76.82
CA GLN A 1070 -22.59 10.88 -76.51
C GLN A 1070 -22.91 11.77 -77.70
N ILE A 1071 -21.97 11.99 -78.62
CA ILE A 1071 -22.23 12.74 -79.86
C ILE A 1071 -23.31 12.01 -80.68
N VAL A 1072 -23.17 10.68 -80.84
CA VAL A 1072 -24.13 9.83 -81.57
C VAL A 1072 -25.51 9.80 -80.90
N CYS A 1073 -25.57 9.83 -79.57
CA CYS A 1073 -26.84 9.83 -78.84
C CYS A 1073 -27.51 11.22 -78.75
N GLY A 1074 -26.71 12.29 -78.81
CA GLY A 1074 -27.14 13.66 -78.49
C GLY A 1074 -27.48 14.54 -79.69
N ALA A 1075 -27.08 14.15 -80.89
CA ALA A 1075 -27.31 14.86 -82.15
C ALA A 1075 -27.65 13.87 -83.27
N SER A 1076 -28.30 14.35 -84.34
CA SER A 1076 -28.52 13.58 -85.56
C SER A 1076 -27.30 13.64 -86.51
N SER A 1077 -27.24 12.74 -87.50
CA SER A 1077 -26.13 12.66 -88.47
C SER A 1077 -26.04 13.90 -89.38
N GLU A 1078 -27.13 14.65 -89.51
CA GLU A 1078 -27.18 15.94 -90.21
C GLU A 1078 -26.63 17.10 -89.37
N GLU A 1079 -26.62 16.96 -88.04
CA GLU A 1079 -26.15 17.98 -87.09
C GLU A 1079 -24.70 17.76 -86.65
N ALA A 1080 -24.25 16.51 -86.54
CA ALA A 1080 -22.89 16.16 -86.12
C ALA A 1080 -22.32 14.96 -86.90
N GLN A 1081 -21.07 15.11 -87.34
CA GLN A 1081 -20.28 14.06 -87.97
C GLN A 1081 -18.97 13.85 -87.22
N VAL A 1082 -18.51 12.60 -87.14
CA VAL A 1082 -17.30 12.19 -86.43
C VAL A 1082 -16.29 11.62 -87.43
N GLU A 1083 -15.07 12.16 -87.42
CA GLU A 1083 -13.92 11.64 -88.15
C GLU A 1083 -12.92 11.07 -87.14
N ILE A 1084 -12.74 9.75 -87.12
CA ILE A 1084 -11.93 9.03 -86.13
C ILE A 1084 -10.55 8.69 -86.71
N ILE A 1085 -9.50 9.05 -85.99
CA ILE A 1085 -8.11 8.74 -86.29
C ILE A 1085 -7.59 7.86 -85.15
N ASP A 1086 -7.40 6.58 -85.45
CA ASP A 1086 -7.06 5.58 -84.44
C ASP A 1086 -6.20 4.47 -85.06
N PHE A 1087 -4.89 4.59 -84.89
CA PHE A 1087 -3.92 3.65 -85.44
C PHE A 1087 -3.86 2.32 -84.67
N ARG A 1088 -4.35 2.28 -83.42
CA ARG A 1088 -4.39 1.06 -82.60
C ARG A 1088 -5.70 0.30 -82.73
N ARG A 1089 -6.72 0.90 -83.35
CA ARG A 1089 -8.06 0.32 -83.54
C ARG A 1089 -8.80 0.06 -82.23
N ALA A 1090 -8.53 0.89 -81.21
CA ALA A 1090 -9.16 0.83 -79.90
C ALA A 1090 -10.57 1.49 -79.85
N LEU A 1091 -10.93 2.26 -80.88
CA LEU A 1091 -12.24 2.88 -81.11
C LEU A 1091 -13.03 2.23 -82.26
N LEU A 1092 -12.59 1.05 -82.74
CA LEU A 1092 -13.30 0.30 -83.77
C LEU A 1092 -14.67 -0.14 -83.25
N GLY A 1093 -15.72 0.00 -84.05
CA GLY A 1093 -17.10 -0.38 -83.68
C GLY A 1093 -17.81 0.60 -82.74
N VAL A 1094 -17.16 1.68 -82.29
CA VAL A 1094 -17.77 2.67 -81.37
C VAL A 1094 -18.81 3.53 -82.08
N VAL A 1095 -18.62 3.80 -83.37
CA VAL A 1095 -19.56 4.55 -84.23
C VAL A 1095 -19.80 3.75 -85.50
N GLU A 1096 -20.95 3.07 -85.58
CA GLU A 1096 -21.37 2.30 -86.78
C GLU A 1096 -22.51 2.97 -87.56
N SER A 1097 -23.06 4.05 -87.00
CA SER A 1097 -24.13 4.85 -87.60
C SER A 1097 -23.63 5.82 -88.68
N GLU A 1098 -24.57 6.47 -89.39
CA GLU A 1098 -24.29 7.50 -90.41
C GLU A 1098 -23.52 8.73 -89.89
N HIS A 1099 -23.33 8.87 -88.58
CA HIS A 1099 -22.48 9.90 -87.97
C HIS A 1099 -21.00 9.73 -88.33
N LEU A 1100 -20.54 8.53 -88.73
CA LEU A 1100 -19.14 8.30 -89.10
C LEU A 1100 -18.83 8.91 -90.47
N ALA A 1101 -18.23 10.11 -90.49
CA ALA A 1101 -17.71 10.69 -91.72
C ALA A 1101 -16.46 9.96 -92.21
N GLY A 1102 -15.69 9.39 -91.29
CA GLY A 1102 -14.44 8.73 -91.64
C GLY A 1102 -13.71 8.00 -90.54
N TYR A 1103 -12.96 6.98 -90.94
CA TYR A 1103 -12.08 6.22 -90.06
C TYR A 1103 -10.69 6.07 -90.69
N ALA A 1104 -9.64 6.48 -89.98
CA ALA A 1104 -8.25 6.34 -90.38
C ALA A 1104 -7.50 5.39 -89.44
N ALA A 1105 -7.32 4.14 -89.87
CA ALA A 1105 -6.63 3.09 -89.13
C ALA A 1105 -5.10 3.04 -89.36
N SER A 1106 -4.57 3.87 -90.25
CA SER A 1106 -3.15 3.88 -90.63
C SER A 1106 -2.71 5.26 -91.14
N PRO A 1107 -1.40 5.57 -91.12
CA PRO A 1107 -0.89 6.82 -91.67
C PRO A 1107 -1.29 7.05 -93.14
N ALA A 1108 -1.26 6.01 -93.98
CA ALA A 1108 -1.64 6.12 -95.39
C ALA A 1108 -3.14 6.46 -95.56
N ALA A 1109 -4.01 5.82 -94.75
CA ALA A 1109 -5.44 6.16 -94.74
C ALA A 1109 -5.66 7.62 -94.30
N LEU A 1110 -4.92 8.07 -93.28
CA LEU A 1110 -5.00 9.45 -92.82
C LEU A 1110 -4.58 10.46 -93.91
N THR A 1111 -3.43 10.26 -94.55
CA THR A 1111 -2.95 11.14 -95.63
C THR A 1111 -3.92 11.23 -96.79
N SER A 1112 -4.64 10.15 -97.11
CA SER A 1112 -5.67 10.17 -98.17
C SER A 1112 -6.93 10.95 -97.80
N ARG A 1113 -7.26 11.04 -96.51
CA ARG A 1113 -8.52 11.63 -96.03
C ARG A 1113 -8.42 13.10 -95.65
N VAL A 1114 -7.27 13.53 -95.11
CA VAL A 1114 -7.05 14.93 -94.69
C VAL A 1114 -7.40 15.94 -95.79
N PRO A 1115 -7.02 15.76 -97.07
CA PRO A 1115 -7.40 16.71 -98.13
C PRO A 1115 -8.91 16.89 -98.28
N SER A 1116 -9.71 15.81 -98.18
CA SER A 1116 -11.17 15.87 -98.25
C SER A 1116 -11.79 16.60 -97.06
N LEU A 1117 -11.22 16.43 -95.86
CA LEU A 1117 -11.62 17.17 -94.67
C LEU A 1117 -11.31 18.67 -94.81
N LEU A 1118 -10.09 19.01 -95.27
CA LEU A 1118 -9.66 20.39 -95.48
C LEU A 1118 -10.56 21.09 -96.50
N SER A 1119 -10.82 20.49 -97.66
CA SER A 1119 -11.69 21.11 -98.67
C SER A 1119 -13.11 21.37 -98.14
N ARG A 1120 -13.65 20.50 -97.29
CA ARG A 1120 -14.96 20.71 -96.64
C ARG A 1120 -14.94 21.90 -95.66
N LEU A 1121 -13.85 22.08 -94.91
CA LEU A 1121 -13.71 23.16 -93.94
C LEU A 1121 -13.37 24.50 -94.62
N GLU A 1122 -12.49 24.49 -95.63
CA GLU A 1122 -12.15 25.66 -96.43
C GLU A 1122 -13.37 26.23 -97.16
N ALA A 1123 -14.28 25.36 -97.64
CA ALA A 1123 -15.54 25.79 -98.23
C ALA A 1123 -16.48 26.51 -97.24
N ARG A 1124 -16.29 26.31 -95.92
CA ARG A 1124 -17.05 27.00 -94.86
C ARG A 1124 -16.43 28.33 -94.43
N MET A 1125 -15.23 28.67 -94.94
CA MET A 1125 -14.57 29.93 -94.57
C MET A 1125 -15.44 31.13 -94.97
N PRO A 1126 -15.62 32.11 -94.05
CA PRO A 1126 -16.41 33.29 -94.36
C PRO A 1126 -15.71 34.11 -95.45
N GLY A 1127 -16.36 34.24 -96.61
CA GLY A 1127 -15.90 35.11 -97.69
C GLY A 1127 -16.17 36.59 -97.40
N ALA A 1128 -15.66 37.48 -98.27
CA ALA A 1128 -15.81 38.94 -98.12
C ALA A 1128 -17.27 39.43 -98.13
N ASN A 1129 -18.23 38.61 -98.58
CA ASN A 1129 -19.65 38.96 -98.70
C ASN A 1129 -20.50 38.55 -97.49
N VAL A 1130 -19.91 37.96 -96.44
CA VAL A 1130 -20.65 37.52 -95.24
C VAL A 1130 -20.89 38.71 -94.31
N THR A 1131 -22.16 39.00 -94.01
CA THR A 1131 -22.55 40.10 -93.11
C THR A 1131 -22.23 39.78 -91.64
N GLN A 1132 -22.14 40.81 -90.78
CA GLN A 1132 -21.91 40.63 -89.33
C GLN A 1132 -22.99 39.78 -88.65
N GLN A 1133 -24.26 39.87 -89.09
CA GLN A 1133 -25.35 39.06 -88.57
C GLN A 1133 -25.23 37.59 -89.00
N GLN A 1134 -24.82 37.35 -90.25
CA GLN A 1134 -24.53 36.01 -90.74
C GLN A 1134 -23.33 35.41 -90.01
N LEU A 1135 -22.27 36.19 -89.74
CA LEU A 1135 -21.13 35.78 -88.91
C LEU A 1135 -21.55 35.31 -87.51
N ARG A 1136 -22.41 36.06 -86.83
CA ARG A 1136 -22.93 35.69 -85.50
C ARG A 1136 -23.84 34.46 -85.51
N SER A 1137 -24.65 34.30 -86.56
CA SER A 1137 -25.64 33.21 -86.66
C SER A 1137 -25.15 31.98 -87.41
N ARG A 1138 -23.94 32.01 -87.99
CA ARG A 1138 -23.35 30.94 -88.82
C ARG A 1138 -24.18 30.57 -90.05
N SER A 1139 -24.97 31.50 -90.58
CA SER A 1139 -25.98 31.18 -91.59
C SER A 1139 -25.47 31.23 -93.04
N TRP A 1140 -24.17 31.40 -93.30
CA TRP A 1140 -23.59 31.41 -94.66
C TRP A 1140 -23.19 30.02 -95.17
N TRP A 1141 -23.19 29.02 -94.27
CA TRP A 1141 -23.03 27.61 -94.61
C TRP A 1141 -24.09 26.79 -93.87
N SER A 1142 -24.34 25.59 -94.36
CA SER A 1142 -25.23 24.61 -93.71
C SER A 1142 -24.58 23.22 -93.75
N GLY A 1143 -24.92 22.38 -92.78
CA GLY A 1143 -24.39 21.03 -92.64
C GLY A 1143 -23.93 20.70 -91.22
N PRO A 1144 -23.41 19.48 -91.01
CA PRO A 1144 -23.05 19.01 -89.67
C PRO A 1144 -21.80 19.69 -89.13
N GLN A 1145 -21.73 19.81 -87.80
CA GLN A 1145 -20.47 20.06 -87.09
C GLN A 1145 -19.56 18.84 -87.22
N ILE A 1146 -18.26 19.07 -87.36
CA ILE A 1146 -17.28 18.01 -87.61
C ILE A 1146 -16.41 17.84 -86.37
N TYR A 1147 -16.52 16.66 -85.74
CA TYR A 1147 -15.71 16.23 -84.60
C TYR A 1147 -14.56 15.35 -85.09
N VAL A 1148 -13.35 15.88 -85.07
CA VAL A 1148 -12.13 15.13 -85.38
C VAL A 1148 -11.59 14.55 -84.07
N VAL A 1149 -11.68 13.23 -83.93
CA VAL A 1149 -11.25 12.48 -82.75
C VAL A 1149 -9.94 11.77 -83.05
N VAL A 1150 -8.88 12.14 -82.35
CA VAL A 1150 -7.53 11.58 -82.53
C VAL A 1150 -7.12 10.84 -81.28
N ASP A 1151 -7.00 9.51 -81.36
CA ASP A 1151 -6.37 8.70 -80.31
C ASP A 1151 -4.87 8.52 -80.58
N ASP A 1152 -4.08 8.37 -79.52
CA ASP A 1152 -2.62 8.22 -79.55
C ASP A 1152 -1.92 9.19 -80.54
N TYR A 1153 -2.13 10.49 -80.36
CA TYR A 1153 -1.53 11.55 -81.20
C TYR A 1153 -0.01 11.44 -81.35
N ASP A 1154 0.69 10.91 -80.35
CA ASP A 1154 2.12 10.65 -80.40
C ASP A 1154 2.54 9.64 -81.48
N LEU A 1155 1.63 8.78 -81.96
CA LEU A 1155 1.86 7.89 -83.11
C LEU A 1155 1.54 8.54 -84.45
N VAL A 1156 0.72 9.60 -84.46
CA VAL A 1156 0.38 10.36 -85.68
C VAL A 1156 1.54 11.26 -86.10
N VAL A 1157 2.28 11.79 -85.13
CA VAL A 1157 3.48 12.58 -85.37
C VAL A 1157 4.65 11.65 -85.71
N THR A 1158 5.06 11.65 -86.98
CA THR A 1158 6.17 10.83 -87.49
C THR A 1158 7.40 11.69 -87.78
N SER A 1159 8.56 11.05 -88.01
CA SER A 1159 9.78 11.73 -88.46
C SER A 1159 9.62 12.40 -89.83
N THR A 1160 8.69 11.93 -90.65
CA THR A 1160 8.34 12.50 -91.97
C THR A 1160 7.38 13.70 -91.89
N GLY A 1161 6.96 14.10 -90.69
CA GLY A 1161 6.03 15.19 -90.44
C GLY A 1161 4.69 14.71 -89.88
N ASN A 1162 3.82 15.67 -89.60
CA ASN A 1162 2.49 15.44 -89.06
C ASN A 1162 1.44 15.72 -90.14
N PRO A 1163 0.66 14.71 -90.59
CA PRO A 1163 -0.35 14.89 -91.64
C PRO A 1163 -1.51 15.81 -91.21
N LEU A 1164 -1.67 16.08 -89.91
CA LEU A 1164 -2.70 16.98 -89.38
C LEU A 1164 -2.24 18.44 -89.28
N THR A 1165 -0.97 18.76 -89.53
CA THR A 1165 -0.46 20.15 -89.49
C THR A 1165 -1.30 21.15 -90.29
N PRO A 1166 -1.82 20.84 -91.49
CA PRO A 1166 -2.66 21.79 -92.24
C PRO A 1166 -3.94 22.23 -91.52
N LEU A 1167 -4.46 21.44 -90.56
CA LEU A 1167 -5.62 21.84 -89.76
C LEU A 1167 -5.29 23.00 -88.81
N ALA A 1168 -4.01 23.20 -88.46
CA ALA A 1168 -3.57 24.22 -87.52
C ALA A 1168 -3.95 25.65 -87.97
N ASP A 1169 -3.99 25.90 -89.27
CA ASP A 1169 -4.36 27.20 -89.85
C ASP A 1169 -5.87 27.47 -89.76
N LEU A 1170 -6.69 26.41 -89.63
CA LEU A 1170 -8.15 26.50 -89.52
C LEU A 1170 -8.64 26.57 -88.06
N LEU A 1171 -7.81 26.15 -87.07
CA LEU A 1171 -8.18 26.15 -85.65
C LEU A 1171 -8.63 27.52 -85.11
N PRO A 1172 -8.00 28.66 -85.47
CA PRO A 1172 -8.48 29.98 -85.02
C PRO A 1172 -9.92 30.29 -85.47
N HIS A 1173 -10.36 29.69 -86.58
CA HIS A 1173 -11.70 29.86 -87.16
C HIS A 1173 -12.65 28.70 -86.81
N ALA A 1174 -12.23 27.76 -85.96
CA ALA A 1174 -12.96 26.51 -85.72
C ALA A 1174 -14.43 26.71 -85.28
N LYS A 1175 -14.71 27.74 -84.47
CA LYS A 1175 -16.08 28.09 -84.06
C LYS A 1175 -16.97 28.47 -85.24
N ASP A 1176 -16.43 29.15 -86.24
CA ASP A 1176 -17.18 29.61 -87.42
C ASP A 1176 -17.39 28.48 -88.41
N LEU A 1177 -16.44 27.53 -88.49
CA LEU A 1177 -16.48 26.38 -89.40
C LEU A 1177 -17.26 25.18 -88.86
N GLY A 1178 -17.61 25.21 -87.57
CA GLY A 1178 -18.18 24.05 -86.86
C GLY A 1178 -17.18 22.90 -86.74
N LEU A 1179 -15.90 23.21 -86.50
CA LEU A 1179 -14.83 22.24 -86.32
C LEU A 1179 -14.56 22.02 -84.84
N HIS A 1180 -14.55 20.77 -84.42
CA HIS A 1180 -14.16 20.34 -83.08
C HIS A 1180 -12.99 19.37 -83.18
N LEU A 1181 -11.98 19.56 -82.33
CA LEU A 1181 -10.76 18.76 -82.35
C LEU A 1181 -10.53 18.19 -80.96
N ILE A 1182 -10.62 16.87 -80.85
CA ILE A 1182 -10.46 16.11 -79.61
C ILE A 1182 -9.19 15.26 -79.77
N VAL A 1183 -8.15 15.57 -79.01
CA VAL A 1183 -6.83 14.95 -79.15
C VAL A 1183 -6.45 14.27 -77.85
N ALA A 1184 -6.22 12.97 -77.89
CA ALA A 1184 -5.59 12.22 -76.81
C ALA A 1184 -4.13 11.90 -77.13
N ARG A 1185 -3.25 12.14 -76.18
CA ARG A 1185 -1.80 11.88 -76.31
C ARG A 1185 -1.27 11.25 -75.04
N ARG A 1186 -0.25 10.39 -75.17
CA ARG A 1186 0.58 10.00 -74.02
C ARG A 1186 1.18 11.22 -73.31
N SER A 1187 1.32 11.18 -71.99
CA SER A 1187 2.00 12.24 -71.24
C SER A 1187 3.51 12.23 -71.45
N SER A 1188 4.10 11.06 -71.71
CA SER A 1188 5.54 10.92 -71.93
C SER A 1188 6.05 11.82 -73.06
N GLY A 1189 7.05 12.66 -72.76
CA GLY A 1189 7.62 13.61 -73.71
C GLY A 1189 6.63 14.68 -74.20
N ALA A 1190 5.54 14.92 -73.46
CA ALA A 1190 4.54 15.92 -73.81
C ALA A 1190 5.13 17.33 -73.82
N ALA A 1191 6.01 17.66 -72.87
CA ALA A 1191 6.62 18.98 -72.79
C ALA A 1191 7.28 19.42 -74.11
N ARG A 1192 7.95 18.49 -74.82
CA ARG A 1192 8.55 18.75 -76.14
C ARG A 1192 7.52 18.79 -77.25
N ALA A 1193 6.54 17.88 -77.23
CA ALA A 1193 5.50 17.85 -78.25
C ALA A 1193 4.56 19.05 -78.19
N MET A 1194 4.49 19.78 -77.07
CA MET A 1194 3.72 21.02 -76.98
C MET A 1194 4.21 22.12 -77.94
N PHE A 1195 5.41 22.00 -78.51
CA PHE A 1195 5.93 22.88 -79.57
C PHE A 1195 5.50 22.46 -80.99
N ASP A 1196 4.78 21.34 -81.13
CA ASP A 1196 4.18 20.94 -82.41
C ASP A 1196 3.17 22.03 -82.85
N PRO A 1197 3.15 22.42 -84.15
CA PRO A 1197 2.32 23.53 -84.62
C PRO A 1197 0.82 23.36 -84.33
N LEU A 1198 0.29 22.14 -84.45
CA LEU A 1198 -1.14 21.88 -84.21
C LEU A 1198 -1.47 22.01 -82.72
N LEU A 1199 -0.67 21.39 -81.83
CA LEU A 1199 -0.87 21.49 -80.38
C LEU A 1199 -0.66 22.92 -79.85
N THR A 1200 0.27 23.67 -80.46
CA THR A 1200 0.50 25.10 -80.14
C THR A 1200 -0.76 25.92 -80.47
N ARG A 1201 -1.27 25.80 -81.70
CA ARG A 1201 -2.49 26.48 -82.15
C ARG A 1201 -3.75 26.06 -81.41
N LEU A 1202 -3.81 24.83 -80.92
CA LEU A 1202 -4.91 24.34 -80.10
C LEU A 1202 -4.91 25.00 -78.71
N ARG A 1203 -3.72 25.26 -78.14
CA ARG A 1203 -3.56 25.86 -76.80
C ARG A 1203 -3.70 27.38 -76.76
N GLU A 1204 -3.22 28.09 -77.79
CA GLU A 1204 -3.29 29.56 -77.89
C GLU A 1204 -4.69 30.16 -77.58
N PRO A 1205 -5.80 29.65 -78.16
CA PRO A 1205 -7.14 30.15 -77.86
C PRO A 1205 -7.69 29.69 -76.50
N GLY A 1206 -7.00 28.80 -75.79
CA GLY A 1206 -7.39 28.26 -74.48
C GLY A 1206 -8.39 27.09 -74.58
N CYS A 1207 -7.94 25.96 -75.14
CA CYS A 1207 -8.72 24.71 -75.18
C CYS A 1207 -9.05 24.18 -73.77
N THR A 1208 -10.11 23.37 -73.68
CA THR A 1208 -10.31 22.53 -72.50
C THR A 1208 -9.19 21.49 -72.42
N GLY A 1209 -8.58 21.33 -71.25
CA GLY A 1209 -7.55 20.33 -71.00
C GLY A 1209 -8.02 19.32 -69.97
N LEU A 1210 -7.79 18.02 -70.20
CA LEU A 1210 -7.92 16.99 -69.19
C LEU A 1210 -6.56 16.32 -68.96
N MET A 1211 -6.04 16.46 -67.75
CA MET A 1211 -4.83 15.77 -67.31
C MET A 1211 -5.21 14.52 -66.51
N LEU A 1212 -5.09 13.35 -67.11
CA LEU A 1212 -5.24 12.05 -66.42
C LEU A 1212 -3.97 11.73 -65.62
N SER A 1213 -3.83 10.47 -65.16
CA SER A 1213 -2.60 10.00 -64.52
C SER A 1213 -1.37 10.25 -65.39
N ALA A 1214 -0.34 10.87 -64.80
CA ALA A 1214 0.92 11.14 -65.47
C ALA A 1214 2.06 11.37 -64.45
N ASP A 1215 3.29 11.09 -64.88
CA ASP A 1215 4.48 11.21 -64.04
C ASP A 1215 4.75 12.68 -63.63
N PRO A 1216 4.91 12.99 -62.33
CA PRO A 1216 5.27 14.33 -61.85
C PRO A 1216 6.57 14.90 -62.45
N GLU A 1217 7.51 14.07 -62.92
CA GLU A 1217 8.79 14.49 -63.50
C GLU A 1217 8.64 15.19 -64.87
N GLU A 1218 7.51 15.01 -65.57
CA GLU A 1218 7.25 15.65 -66.87
C GLU A 1218 7.05 17.19 -66.78
N GLY A 1219 6.93 17.74 -65.57
CA GLY A 1219 6.73 19.17 -65.34
C GLY A 1219 5.31 19.64 -65.68
N VAL A 1220 5.09 20.96 -65.71
CA VAL A 1220 3.75 21.53 -65.96
C VAL A 1220 3.42 21.45 -67.46
N LEU A 1221 2.48 20.58 -67.81
CA LEU A 1221 2.10 20.33 -69.22
C LEU A 1221 0.87 21.14 -69.68
N LEU A 1222 -0.14 21.29 -68.82
CA LEU A 1222 -1.38 22.03 -69.11
C LEU A 1222 -1.72 22.99 -67.97
N GLY A 1223 -1.91 24.27 -68.31
CA GLY A 1223 -2.21 25.33 -67.34
C GLY A 1223 -1.10 25.49 -66.28
N ALA A 1224 -1.49 25.43 -65.00
CA ALA A 1224 -0.59 25.50 -63.85
C ALA A 1224 -0.57 24.20 -63.02
N VAL A 1225 -1.09 23.11 -63.57
CA VAL A 1225 -1.23 21.84 -62.85
C VAL A 1225 0.02 20.98 -63.06
N ARG A 1226 0.66 20.57 -61.96
CA ARG A 1226 1.69 19.52 -62.02
C ARG A 1226 1.00 18.15 -62.14
N PRO A 1227 1.44 17.29 -63.07
CA PRO A 1227 0.98 15.92 -63.16
C PRO A 1227 1.17 15.15 -61.85
N THR A 1228 0.28 14.21 -61.61
CA THR A 1228 0.32 13.29 -60.46
C THR A 1228 -0.15 11.93 -60.90
N SER A 1229 0.33 10.87 -60.24
CA SER A 1229 -0.20 9.52 -60.44
C SER A 1229 -1.62 9.45 -59.88
N LEU A 1230 -2.56 8.97 -60.71
CA LEU A 1230 -3.99 8.89 -60.40
C LEU A 1230 -4.55 7.53 -60.83
N PRO A 1231 -5.65 7.06 -60.22
CA PRO A 1231 -6.36 5.88 -60.70
C PRO A 1231 -6.86 6.04 -62.16
N PRO A 1232 -7.06 4.93 -62.90
CA PRO A 1232 -7.60 4.99 -64.26
C PRO A 1232 -8.93 5.75 -64.33
N GLY A 1233 -9.07 6.60 -65.36
CA GLY A 1233 -10.23 7.46 -65.57
C GLY A 1233 -10.28 8.69 -64.66
N ARG A 1234 -9.38 8.83 -63.68
CA ARG A 1234 -9.31 10.02 -62.83
C ARG A 1234 -8.37 11.06 -63.45
N GLY A 1235 -8.82 12.31 -63.48
CA GLY A 1235 -8.03 13.41 -64.04
C GLY A 1235 -8.46 14.78 -63.58
N THR A 1236 -7.59 15.77 -63.76
CA THR A 1236 -7.88 17.17 -63.49
C THR A 1236 -8.39 17.85 -64.75
N LEU A 1237 -9.64 18.30 -64.72
CA LEU A 1237 -10.25 19.10 -65.77
C LEU A 1237 -9.85 20.58 -65.61
N ILE A 1238 -9.39 21.16 -66.71
CA ILE A 1238 -8.88 22.52 -66.81
C ILE A 1238 -9.68 23.23 -67.90
N THR A 1239 -10.62 24.08 -67.49
CA THR A 1239 -11.41 24.94 -68.38
C THR A 1239 -10.98 26.40 -68.20
N ARG A 1240 -11.16 27.21 -69.24
CA ARG A 1240 -10.89 28.65 -69.18
C ARG A 1240 -12.02 29.36 -68.42
N GLY A 1241 -11.71 29.90 -67.25
CA GLY A 1241 -12.64 30.71 -66.44
C GLY A 1241 -13.15 30.02 -65.18
N ASP A 1242 -13.24 28.68 -65.16
CA ASP A 1242 -13.63 27.94 -63.96
C ASP A 1242 -12.42 27.47 -63.13
N ALA A 1243 -12.68 27.19 -61.86
CA ALA A 1243 -11.70 26.60 -60.99
C ALA A 1243 -11.47 25.13 -61.39
N ARG A 1244 -10.21 24.80 -61.68
CA ARG A 1244 -9.71 23.42 -61.86
C ARG A 1244 -10.35 22.41 -60.89
N GLN A 1245 -10.81 21.30 -61.43
CA GLN A 1245 -11.58 20.30 -60.68
C GLN A 1245 -11.13 18.88 -61.04
N LEU A 1246 -10.96 18.03 -60.02
CA LEU A 1246 -10.73 16.61 -60.21
C LEU A 1246 -12.04 15.94 -60.64
N VAL A 1247 -11.97 15.10 -61.67
CA VAL A 1247 -13.11 14.38 -62.24
C VAL A 1247 -12.79 12.89 -62.41
N GLN A 1248 -13.82 12.06 -62.30
CA GLN A 1248 -13.78 10.65 -62.70
C GLN A 1248 -14.55 10.52 -64.00
N VAL A 1249 -13.86 10.16 -65.07
CA VAL A 1249 -14.44 9.92 -66.39
C VAL A 1249 -15.44 8.76 -66.32
N ALA A 1250 -16.58 8.94 -66.98
CA ALA A 1250 -17.59 7.90 -67.08
C ALA A 1250 -17.13 6.75 -67.99
N TRP A 1251 -17.55 5.55 -67.64
CA TRP A 1251 -17.26 4.34 -68.38
C TRP A 1251 -18.39 4.02 -69.37
N VAL A 1252 -17.97 3.54 -70.54
CA VAL A 1252 -18.84 2.94 -71.55
C VAL A 1252 -18.14 1.65 -71.99
N ASP A 1253 -18.88 0.54 -71.96
CA ASP A 1253 -18.33 -0.74 -72.37
C ASP A 1253 -17.84 -0.69 -73.83
N PRO A 1254 -16.69 -1.32 -74.14
CA PRO A 1254 -16.26 -1.46 -75.51
C PRO A 1254 -17.26 -2.31 -76.32
N PRO A 1255 -17.43 -2.02 -77.61
CA PRO A 1255 -18.31 -2.77 -78.52
C PRO A 1255 -17.87 -4.22 -78.74
#